data_AF-A0A9P6FJ88-F1
#
_entry.id   AF-A0A9P6FJ88-F1
#
_cell.length_a   1.000
_cell.length_b   1.000
_cell.length_c   1.000
_cell.angle_alpha   90.00
_cell.angle_beta   90.00
_cell.angle_gamma   90.00
#
_symmetry.space_group_name_H-M   'P 1'
#
loop_
_entity.id
_entity.type
_entity.pdbx_description
1 polymer ?
#
loop_
_entity_poly.entity_id
_entity_poly.type
_entity_poly.pdbx_seq_one_letter_code
_entity_poly.pdbx_strand_id
1 'polypeptide(L)'
;MSIYLRQFLQGCGIASCSTPLCASNPGFPLKDPSEIAAKAVEMAAKGTGDLCPRLETRPASATTQREIVADPTIDLDIVTFKTLIEQCKRDQSYDALLARLQIVFSSLSRLSMSFADPNMDAKNPLSLLLSDVQQAYWLLRECPPEAQILIASAAERIMSSVSAMPNLVTPRLMKGILIIFMYPILKERPWQSSLVANLCQIVWRSSSACQRVLKYYLVTPRPSSGDGVASLEETMAWLVWLVHRFINMRVEMIEGYVTRAGLPSSTANLDDNVISALQCLHFFYHVNQEAKLIKYTEFYNESLNGFIDFMDDFKRFREKVFALCNFPFVLTVTTKANILKLESSVLMREKLQLAFFRALFAGVNPPYLLLTIRRDYIIEDALVQLQHKSHEDLKKQLKVKFVNEEGIDEGGVQKEFFQLAMRELIDPKYGMFTLNDESRLCWFAQSPLEDELALDEYNMVGRLIGLAIYNGIILDIHFPLALYKKLALAAESQGDPSRSDEQWDLDDLMEIDPTLAKGLRQLETFEGDVMEAYDRTFQVEYESFGQTFQHDLIPDGVNIPLTNANRSEFVKEYLKFYFTTSIAKQFNAFSEGFHLVTLGSAIQLFRPEEVEQLICGSPDLDFNALEQITQYEGGFHAKSRIIRWFWETVHAYEDKDKKRLLFFATGSDRVPIGGLGHLSFTISKNGPDSMRLPTSHTCYNTLMLCAYSSKERLQERLMTAIGNAEGFGLM
;
A
#
# COMPACT_ATOMS: atom_id res chain seq x y z
N MET A 1 4.53 -28.51 -26.43
CA MET A 1 4.33 -29.59 -25.42
C MET A 1 2.88 -30.08 -25.36
N SER A 2 1.89 -29.21 -25.14
CA SER A 2 0.44 -29.56 -25.06
C SER A 2 -0.09 -30.40 -26.24
N ILE A 3 0.30 -30.09 -27.48
CA ILE A 3 -0.20 -30.79 -28.68
C ILE A 3 0.35 -32.22 -28.84
N TYR A 4 1.60 -32.47 -28.44
CA TYR A 4 2.23 -33.80 -28.48
C TYR A 4 1.67 -34.71 -27.38
N LEU A 5 1.45 -34.17 -26.17
CA LEU A 5 0.76 -34.89 -25.09
C LEU A 5 -0.66 -35.31 -25.53
N ARG A 6 -1.39 -34.42 -26.22
CA ARG A 6 -2.70 -34.75 -26.78
C ARG A 6 -2.61 -35.88 -27.82
N GLN A 7 -1.62 -35.84 -28.70
CA GLN A 7 -1.40 -36.89 -29.71
C GLN A 7 -1.14 -38.28 -29.07
N PHE A 8 -0.38 -38.33 -27.98
CA PHE A 8 0.02 -39.59 -27.35
C PHE A 8 -0.96 -40.13 -26.32
N LEU A 9 -1.78 -39.26 -25.70
CA LEU A 9 -2.76 -39.69 -24.70
C LEU A 9 -4.16 -39.88 -25.29
N GLN A 10 -4.54 -39.05 -26.27
CA GLN A 10 -5.92 -39.00 -26.79
C GLN A 10 -5.98 -39.36 -28.28
N GLY A 11 -4.90 -39.13 -29.02
CA GLY A 11 -4.86 -39.33 -30.47
C GLY A 11 -5.74 -38.33 -31.23
N CYS A 12 -5.91 -38.54 -32.53
CA CYS A 12 -6.66 -37.63 -33.40
C CYS A 12 -8.17 -37.95 -33.47
N GLY A 13 -8.61 -39.08 -32.91
CA GLY A 13 -10.01 -39.51 -32.87
C GLY A 13 -10.51 -40.26 -34.11
N ILE A 14 -9.63 -40.63 -35.05
CA ILE A 14 -9.97 -41.48 -36.20
C ILE A 14 -9.60 -42.93 -35.86
N ALA A 15 -10.57 -43.85 -35.92
CA ALA A 15 -10.28 -45.27 -35.82
C ALA A 15 -9.33 -45.68 -36.96
N SER A 16 -8.18 -46.28 -36.62
CA SER A 16 -7.15 -46.70 -37.59
C SER A 16 -6.35 -45.55 -38.22
N CYS A 17 -5.92 -44.57 -37.41
CA CYS A 17 -5.03 -43.50 -37.87
C CYS A 17 -3.70 -44.07 -38.41
N SER A 18 -3.23 -43.57 -39.55
CA SER A 18 -1.97 -44.03 -40.18
C SER A 18 -0.71 -43.40 -39.59
N THR A 19 -0.83 -42.34 -38.78
CA THR A 19 0.32 -41.68 -38.14
C THR A 19 0.91 -42.58 -37.03
N PRO A 20 2.17 -43.03 -37.10
CA PRO A 20 2.72 -44.06 -36.22
C PRO A 20 2.69 -43.70 -34.72
N LEU A 21 2.93 -42.42 -34.41
CA LEU A 21 2.98 -41.91 -33.05
C LEU A 21 1.67 -41.24 -32.62
N CYS A 22 0.52 -41.66 -33.14
CA CYS A 22 -0.79 -41.17 -32.70
C CYS A 22 -1.50 -42.26 -31.90
N ALA A 23 -2.08 -41.93 -30.74
CA ALA A 23 -2.78 -42.92 -29.91
C ALA A 23 -4.01 -43.54 -30.58
N SER A 24 -4.53 -42.92 -31.66
CA SER A 24 -5.59 -43.49 -32.50
C SER A 24 -5.07 -44.46 -33.57
N ASN A 25 -3.76 -44.70 -33.64
CA ASN A 25 -3.13 -45.73 -34.47
C ASN A 25 -3.16 -47.07 -33.72
N PRO A 26 -3.69 -48.15 -34.32
CA PRO A 26 -3.73 -49.48 -33.71
C PRO A 26 -2.34 -50.04 -33.33
N GLY A 27 -1.29 -49.58 -34.00
CA GLY A 27 0.10 -49.95 -33.74
C GLY A 27 0.86 -48.96 -32.84
N PHE A 28 0.18 -48.10 -32.08
CA PHE A 28 0.84 -47.09 -31.23
C PHE A 28 1.77 -47.76 -30.19
N PRO A 29 3.08 -47.43 -30.17
CA PRO A 29 4.08 -48.22 -29.44
C PRO A 29 4.21 -47.87 -27.94
N LEU A 30 3.77 -46.68 -27.51
CA LEU A 30 3.95 -46.20 -26.14
C LEU A 30 2.75 -46.56 -25.27
N LYS A 31 3.00 -47.22 -24.12
CA LYS A 31 1.95 -47.63 -23.17
C LYS A 31 2.13 -47.07 -21.77
N ASP A 32 3.35 -46.66 -21.40
CA ASP A 32 3.65 -46.11 -20.09
C ASP A 32 3.48 -44.56 -20.06
N PRO A 33 2.76 -43.99 -19.08
CA PRO A 33 2.56 -42.53 -18.97
C PRO A 33 3.86 -41.72 -18.83
N SER A 34 4.90 -42.29 -18.22
CA SER A 34 6.19 -41.60 -18.01
C SER A 34 6.98 -41.54 -19.32
N GLU A 35 6.98 -42.62 -20.09
CA GLU A 35 7.55 -42.64 -21.45
C GLU A 35 6.82 -41.67 -22.40
N ILE A 36 5.48 -41.59 -22.29
CA ILE A 36 4.66 -40.66 -23.06
C ILE A 36 5.03 -39.20 -22.76
N ALA A 37 5.18 -38.85 -21.47
CA ALA A 37 5.57 -37.51 -21.05
C ALA A 37 6.99 -37.15 -21.52
N ALA A 38 7.96 -38.06 -21.34
CA ALA A 38 9.33 -37.87 -21.78
C ALA A 38 9.43 -37.67 -23.31
N LYS A 39 8.71 -38.49 -24.09
CA LYS A 39 8.68 -38.38 -25.55
C LYS A 39 8.01 -37.09 -26.04
N ALA A 40 6.96 -36.62 -25.34
CA ALA A 40 6.29 -35.36 -25.67
C ALA A 40 7.17 -34.13 -25.43
N VAL A 41 8.01 -34.17 -24.39
CA VAL A 41 9.01 -33.12 -24.13
C VAL A 41 10.11 -33.17 -25.19
N GLU A 42 10.62 -34.35 -25.51
CA GLU A 42 11.65 -34.54 -26.54
C GLU A 42 11.19 -34.02 -27.91
N MET A 43 9.97 -34.34 -28.33
CA MET A 43 9.43 -33.92 -29.64
C MET A 43 9.07 -32.44 -29.68
N ALA A 44 8.62 -31.87 -28.55
CA ALA A 44 8.40 -30.42 -28.44
C ALA A 44 9.70 -29.62 -28.54
N ALA A 45 10.82 -30.17 -28.05
CA ALA A 45 12.12 -29.51 -28.11
C ALA A 45 12.76 -29.59 -29.50
N LYS A 46 12.51 -30.67 -30.27
CA LYS A 46 13.10 -30.86 -31.60
C LYS A 46 12.35 -30.15 -32.74
N GLY A 47 11.07 -29.80 -32.56
CA GLY A 47 10.29 -29.02 -33.53
C GLY A 47 9.98 -29.72 -34.87
N THR A 48 10.37 -30.99 -35.06
CA THR A 48 10.31 -31.71 -36.35
C THR A 48 9.60 -33.07 -36.28
N GLY A 49 8.89 -33.36 -35.20
CA GLY A 49 8.21 -34.66 -35.05
C GLY A 49 6.87 -34.70 -35.79
N ASP A 50 6.63 -35.74 -36.60
CA ASP A 50 5.38 -35.99 -37.35
C ASP A 50 4.14 -35.87 -36.46
N LEU A 51 3.57 -34.67 -36.42
CA LEU A 51 2.26 -34.41 -35.87
C LEU A 51 1.24 -35.01 -36.83
N CYS A 52 0.23 -35.67 -36.28
CA CYS A 52 -0.89 -36.12 -37.09
C CYS A 52 -1.49 -34.89 -37.79
N PRO A 53 -1.63 -34.86 -39.12
CA PRO A 53 -2.07 -33.66 -39.86
C PRO A 53 -3.44 -33.13 -39.39
N ARG A 54 -4.28 -33.99 -38.79
CA ARG A 54 -5.56 -33.63 -38.18
C ARG A 54 -5.45 -32.90 -36.82
N LEU A 55 -4.32 -33.02 -36.15
CA LEU A 55 -4.00 -32.25 -34.95
C LEU A 55 -3.40 -30.89 -35.30
N GLU A 56 -2.72 -30.75 -36.44
CA GLU A 56 -2.26 -29.45 -36.96
C GLU A 56 -3.42 -28.62 -37.53
N THR A 57 -4.37 -29.26 -38.22
CA THR A 57 -5.55 -28.61 -38.79
C THR A 57 -6.69 -28.37 -37.80
N ARG A 58 -6.56 -28.84 -36.55
CA ARG A 58 -7.42 -28.44 -35.44
C ARG A 58 -6.64 -27.45 -34.56
N PRO A 59 -7.00 -26.15 -34.55
CA PRO A 59 -6.64 -25.30 -33.44
C PRO A 59 -7.13 -25.95 -32.13
N ALA A 60 -6.61 -25.50 -30.99
CA ALA A 60 -7.01 -25.94 -29.65
C ALA A 60 -8.48 -25.60 -29.28
N SER A 61 -9.39 -25.55 -30.25
CA SER A 61 -10.82 -25.32 -30.18
C SER A 61 -11.57 -26.46 -30.89
N ALA A 62 -11.60 -27.64 -30.28
CA ALA A 62 -12.61 -28.66 -30.56
C ALA A 62 -12.51 -29.80 -29.53
N THR A 63 -12.52 -29.47 -28.25
CA THR A 63 -13.45 -30.18 -27.37
C THR A 63 -14.82 -29.70 -27.81
N THR A 64 -15.77 -30.61 -28.00
CA THR A 64 -17.16 -30.27 -28.30
C THR A 64 -17.75 -29.49 -27.12
N GLN A 65 -17.41 -28.20 -26.99
CA GLN A 65 -18.24 -27.24 -26.28
C GLN A 65 -19.48 -27.13 -27.15
N ARG A 66 -20.57 -27.81 -26.77
CA ARG A 66 -21.90 -27.40 -27.22
C ARG A 66 -21.94 -25.89 -27.04
N GLU A 67 -22.20 -25.14 -28.11
CA GLU A 67 -22.64 -23.76 -27.95
C GLU A 67 -23.86 -23.81 -27.03
N ILE A 68 -23.70 -23.30 -25.81
CA ILE A 68 -24.81 -23.16 -24.89
C ILE A 68 -25.52 -21.89 -25.37
N VAL A 69 -26.51 -22.09 -26.25
CA VAL A 69 -27.34 -21.02 -26.83
C VAL A 69 -28.47 -20.72 -25.86
N ALA A 70 -28.77 -19.43 -25.65
CA ALA A 70 -29.88 -19.01 -24.80
C ALA A 70 -31.19 -19.62 -25.30
N ASP A 71 -31.90 -20.30 -24.42
CA ASP A 71 -33.21 -20.85 -24.69
C ASP A 71 -34.24 -19.85 -24.12
N PRO A 72 -34.92 -19.05 -24.95
CA PRO A 72 -35.88 -18.06 -24.48
C PRO A 72 -37.07 -18.68 -23.74
N THR A 73 -37.30 -19.99 -23.87
CA THR A 73 -38.32 -20.71 -23.10
C THR A 73 -37.84 -21.14 -21.72
N ILE A 74 -36.54 -21.01 -21.40
CA ILE A 74 -35.90 -21.50 -20.15
C ILE A 74 -35.07 -20.41 -19.43
N ASP A 75 -34.30 -19.61 -20.16
CA ASP A 75 -33.49 -18.52 -19.62
C ASP A 75 -34.35 -17.26 -19.42
N LEU A 76 -33.94 -16.37 -18.51
CA LEU A 76 -34.76 -15.26 -18.07
C LEU A 76 -34.11 -13.92 -18.42
N ASP A 77 -34.45 -13.33 -19.56
CA ASP A 77 -34.01 -11.98 -19.93
C ASP A 77 -34.67 -10.89 -19.06
N ILE A 78 -34.13 -9.68 -19.11
CA ILE A 78 -34.54 -8.56 -18.23
C ILE A 78 -35.98 -8.11 -18.48
N VAL A 79 -36.44 -8.12 -19.74
CA VAL A 79 -37.79 -7.67 -20.12
C VAL A 79 -38.81 -8.70 -19.63
N THR A 80 -38.54 -9.98 -19.86
CA THR A 80 -39.34 -11.09 -19.38
C THR A 80 -39.41 -11.12 -17.86
N PHE A 81 -38.29 -10.87 -17.16
CA PHE A 81 -38.25 -10.81 -15.70
C PHE A 81 -39.17 -9.71 -15.13
N LYS A 82 -39.06 -8.48 -15.67
CA LYS A 82 -39.91 -7.35 -15.23
C LYS A 82 -41.39 -7.65 -15.42
N THR A 83 -41.74 -8.18 -16.59
CA THR A 83 -43.12 -8.56 -16.92
C THR A 83 -43.65 -9.62 -15.96
N LEU A 84 -42.83 -10.63 -15.63
CA LEU A 84 -43.19 -11.70 -14.70
C LEU A 84 -43.40 -11.18 -13.28
N ILE A 85 -42.55 -10.27 -12.79
CA ILE A 85 -42.74 -9.63 -11.48
C ILE A 85 -44.04 -8.82 -11.44
N GLU A 86 -44.32 -8.04 -12.48
CA GLU A 86 -45.57 -7.26 -12.55
C GLU A 86 -46.80 -8.16 -12.55
N GLN A 87 -46.77 -9.27 -13.29
CA GLN A 87 -47.84 -10.28 -13.29
C GLN A 87 -48.02 -10.91 -11.91
N CYS A 88 -46.95 -11.37 -11.26
CA CYS A 88 -47.00 -11.91 -9.91
C CYS A 88 -47.56 -10.91 -8.89
N LYS A 89 -47.21 -9.62 -9.00
CA LYS A 89 -47.77 -8.55 -8.17
C LYS A 89 -49.28 -8.37 -8.39
N ARG A 90 -49.77 -8.49 -9.63
CA ARG A 90 -51.21 -8.43 -9.96
C ARG A 90 -51.97 -9.66 -9.45
N ASP A 91 -51.39 -10.84 -9.63
CA ASP A 91 -52.02 -12.12 -9.33
C ASP A 91 -51.89 -12.54 -7.86
N GLN A 92 -51.10 -11.80 -7.06
CA GLN A 92 -50.76 -12.11 -5.67
C GLN A 92 -50.18 -13.53 -5.44
N SER A 93 -49.61 -14.13 -6.49
CA SER A 93 -48.90 -15.41 -6.43
C SER A 93 -47.54 -15.28 -7.12
N TYR A 94 -46.51 -15.81 -6.46
CA TYR A 94 -45.13 -15.80 -6.95
C TYR A 94 -44.66 -17.18 -7.44
N ASP A 95 -45.54 -18.18 -7.54
CA ASP A 95 -45.17 -19.56 -7.88
C ASP A 95 -44.46 -19.65 -9.25
N ALA A 96 -44.97 -18.90 -10.24
CA ALA A 96 -44.36 -18.83 -11.57
C ALA A 96 -42.95 -18.22 -11.55
N LEU A 97 -42.75 -17.17 -10.74
CA LEU A 97 -41.43 -16.55 -10.53
C LEU A 97 -40.47 -17.50 -9.83
N LEU A 98 -40.91 -18.17 -8.76
CA LEU A 98 -40.11 -19.14 -8.01
C LEU A 98 -39.67 -20.32 -8.88
N ALA A 99 -40.58 -20.90 -9.66
CA ALA A 99 -40.26 -21.97 -10.60
C ALA A 99 -39.22 -21.52 -11.63
N ARG A 100 -39.33 -20.29 -12.13
CA ARG A 100 -38.39 -19.73 -13.10
C ARG A 100 -37.01 -19.50 -12.48
N LEU A 101 -36.95 -18.89 -11.31
CA LEU A 101 -35.70 -18.66 -10.58
C LEU A 101 -34.99 -19.98 -10.22
N GLN A 102 -35.74 -21.02 -9.87
CA GLN A 102 -35.19 -22.35 -9.59
C GLN A 102 -34.45 -22.93 -10.81
N ILE A 103 -34.96 -22.67 -12.02
CA ILE A 103 -34.32 -23.11 -13.26
C ILE A 103 -33.08 -22.25 -13.57
N VAL A 104 -33.20 -20.93 -13.46
CA VAL A 104 -32.08 -19.99 -13.71
C VAL A 104 -30.90 -20.28 -12.78
N PHE A 105 -31.18 -20.51 -11.50
CA PHE A 105 -30.18 -20.82 -10.47
C PHE A 105 -29.90 -22.34 -10.34
N SER A 106 -30.25 -23.15 -11.34
CA SER A 106 -29.93 -24.58 -11.34
C SER A 106 -28.45 -24.88 -11.64
N SER A 107 -27.78 -23.99 -12.38
CA SER A 107 -26.36 -24.12 -12.74
C SER A 107 -25.74 -22.76 -13.08
N LEU A 108 -24.42 -22.67 -12.96
CA LEU A 108 -23.69 -21.44 -13.31
C LEU A 108 -23.86 -21.04 -14.77
N SER A 109 -23.95 -22.02 -15.69
CA SER A 109 -24.14 -21.77 -17.12
C SER A 109 -25.47 -21.07 -17.40
N ARG A 110 -26.57 -21.57 -16.81
CA ARG A 110 -27.91 -20.98 -16.96
C ARG A 110 -27.98 -19.57 -16.40
N LEU A 111 -27.41 -19.37 -15.21
CA LEU A 111 -27.34 -18.06 -14.58
C LEU A 111 -26.56 -17.06 -15.46
N SER A 112 -25.43 -17.49 -16.02
CA SER A 112 -24.58 -16.64 -16.87
C SER A 112 -25.25 -16.23 -18.19
N MET A 113 -26.23 -17.01 -18.66
CA MET A 113 -26.98 -16.73 -19.88
C MET A 113 -28.26 -15.94 -19.64
N SER A 114 -28.76 -15.93 -18.41
CA SER A 114 -29.94 -15.15 -18.01
C SER A 114 -29.60 -13.68 -17.78
N PHE A 115 -30.61 -12.82 -17.63
CA PHE A 115 -30.49 -11.37 -17.42
C PHE A 115 -29.76 -10.64 -18.55
N ALA A 116 -29.84 -11.14 -19.78
CA ALA A 116 -29.41 -10.36 -20.94
C ALA A 116 -30.43 -9.26 -21.27
N ASP A 117 -29.97 -8.09 -21.69
CA ASP A 117 -30.84 -7.06 -22.29
C ASP A 117 -30.99 -7.32 -23.80
N PRO A 118 -32.18 -7.75 -24.28
CA PRO A 118 -32.40 -8.03 -25.70
C PRO A 118 -32.38 -6.77 -26.58
N ASN A 119 -32.45 -5.58 -26.00
CA ASN A 119 -32.49 -4.30 -26.72
C ASN A 119 -31.12 -3.62 -26.83
N MET A 120 -30.08 -4.16 -26.21
CA MET A 120 -28.72 -3.62 -26.30
C MET A 120 -27.94 -4.20 -27.48
N ASP A 121 -27.50 -3.33 -28.39
CA ASP A 121 -26.68 -3.72 -29.54
C ASP A 121 -25.25 -4.11 -29.13
N ALA A 122 -24.81 -5.29 -29.57
CA ALA A 122 -23.55 -5.91 -29.18
C ALA A 122 -22.33 -5.27 -29.88
N LYS A 123 -21.93 -4.06 -29.46
CA LYS A 123 -20.65 -3.47 -29.89
C LYS A 123 -19.46 -3.99 -29.08
N ASN A 124 -19.68 -4.36 -27.82
CA ASN A 124 -18.64 -4.93 -26.94
C ASN A 124 -19.26 -5.97 -25.96
N PRO A 125 -18.85 -7.25 -25.99
CA PRO A 125 -19.35 -8.28 -25.05
C PRO A 125 -19.17 -7.91 -23.57
N LEU A 126 -18.18 -7.07 -23.24
CA LEU A 126 -17.89 -6.65 -21.87
C LEU A 126 -18.76 -5.48 -21.40
N SER A 127 -19.30 -4.64 -22.30
CA SER A 127 -20.26 -3.60 -21.91
C SER A 127 -21.64 -4.20 -21.62
N LEU A 128 -22.02 -5.24 -22.38
CA LEU A 128 -23.21 -6.06 -22.10
C LEU A 128 -23.13 -6.71 -20.72
N LEU A 129 -21.96 -7.28 -20.37
CA LEU A 129 -21.72 -7.86 -19.04
C LEU A 129 -22.00 -6.86 -17.91
N LEU A 130 -21.53 -5.62 -18.03
CA LEU A 130 -21.70 -4.59 -17.01
C LEU A 130 -23.18 -4.23 -16.81
N SER A 131 -23.90 -4.01 -17.91
CA SER A 131 -25.34 -3.71 -17.89
C SER A 131 -26.14 -4.86 -17.30
N ASP A 132 -25.92 -6.07 -17.80
CA ASP A 132 -26.65 -7.28 -17.39
C ASP A 132 -26.51 -7.56 -15.88
N VAL A 133 -25.30 -7.46 -15.34
CA VAL A 133 -25.04 -7.70 -13.91
C VAL A 133 -25.75 -6.65 -13.03
N GLN A 134 -25.71 -5.38 -13.43
CA GLN A 134 -26.38 -4.30 -12.70
C GLN A 134 -27.90 -4.45 -12.74
N GLN A 135 -28.46 -4.74 -13.90
CA GLN A 135 -29.90 -4.93 -14.05
C GLN A 135 -30.37 -6.17 -13.29
N ALA A 136 -29.60 -7.26 -13.32
CA ALA A 136 -29.86 -8.44 -12.49
C ALA A 136 -29.88 -8.10 -10.99
N TYR A 137 -28.93 -7.30 -10.50
CA TYR A 137 -28.89 -6.87 -9.10
C TYR A 137 -30.20 -6.20 -8.66
N TRP A 138 -30.69 -5.23 -9.45
CA TRP A 138 -31.93 -4.52 -9.13
C TRP A 138 -33.15 -5.42 -9.16
N LEU A 139 -33.27 -6.23 -10.21
CA LEU A 139 -34.40 -7.14 -10.37
C LEU A 139 -34.47 -8.16 -9.25
N LEU A 140 -33.34 -8.76 -8.89
CA LEU A 140 -33.28 -9.74 -7.82
C LEU A 140 -33.55 -9.10 -6.44
N ARG A 141 -33.24 -7.82 -6.25
CA ARG A 141 -33.56 -7.08 -5.02
C ARG A 141 -35.07 -6.85 -4.84
N GLU A 142 -35.83 -6.75 -5.94
CA GLU A 142 -37.29 -6.60 -5.90
C GLU A 142 -38.05 -7.92 -5.63
N CYS A 143 -37.35 -9.05 -5.61
CA CYS A 143 -37.96 -10.35 -5.37
C CYS A 143 -38.54 -10.48 -3.94
N PRO A 144 -39.66 -11.22 -3.76
CA PRO A 144 -40.24 -11.47 -2.45
C PRO A 144 -39.31 -12.34 -1.57
N PRO A 145 -39.49 -12.33 -0.24
CA PRO A 145 -38.61 -13.06 0.70
C PRO A 145 -38.42 -14.55 0.38
N GLU A 146 -39.47 -15.24 -0.08
CA GLU A 146 -39.42 -16.66 -0.44
C GLU A 146 -38.46 -16.90 -1.62
N ALA A 147 -38.46 -16.00 -2.61
CA ALA A 147 -37.55 -16.05 -3.74
C ALA A 147 -36.12 -15.75 -3.30
N GLN A 148 -35.93 -14.82 -2.36
CA GLN A 148 -34.60 -14.49 -1.83
C GLN A 148 -33.94 -15.71 -1.16
N ILE A 149 -34.69 -16.45 -0.33
CA ILE A 149 -34.21 -17.68 0.33
C ILE A 149 -33.84 -18.77 -0.70
N LEU A 150 -34.69 -18.94 -1.73
CA LEU A 150 -34.45 -19.89 -2.82
C LEU A 150 -33.16 -19.56 -3.56
N ILE A 151 -32.99 -18.29 -3.93
CA ILE A 151 -31.80 -17.79 -4.63
C ILE A 151 -30.55 -17.99 -3.77
N ALA A 152 -30.59 -17.67 -2.48
CA ALA A 152 -29.47 -17.87 -1.55
C ALA A 152 -29.00 -19.33 -1.55
N SER A 153 -29.96 -20.23 -1.32
CA SER A 153 -29.69 -21.67 -1.21
C SER A 153 -29.13 -22.22 -2.53
N ALA A 154 -29.62 -21.71 -3.66
CA ALA A 154 -29.15 -22.12 -4.98
C ALA A 154 -27.77 -21.54 -5.31
N ALA A 155 -27.52 -20.27 -4.98
CA ALA A 155 -26.22 -19.63 -5.12
C ALA A 155 -25.14 -20.35 -4.30
N GLU A 156 -25.44 -20.75 -3.07
CA GLU A 156 -24.51 -21.54 -2.25
C GLU A 156 -24.16 -22.89 -2.90
N ARG A 157 -25.15 -23.63 -3.40
CA ARG A 157 -24.91 -24.90 -4.12
C ARG A 157 -24.06 -24.69 -5.37
N ILE A 158 -24.38 -23.68 -6.18
CA ILE A 158 -23.59 -23.32 -7.36
C ILE A 158 -22.15 -23.01 -6.93
N MET A 159 -21.96 -22.19 -5.90
CA MET A 159 -20.65 -21.72 -5.52
C MET A 159 -19.78 -22.79 -4.87
N SER A 160 -20.37 -23.68 -4.08
CA SER A 160 -19.71 -24.88 -3.55
C SER A 160 -19.26 -25.83 -4.68
N SER A 161 -20.10 -26.02 -5.71
CA SER A 161 -19.74 -26.84 -6.87
C SER A 161 -18.60 -26.22 -7.69
N VAL A 162 -18.60 -24.89 -7.83
CA VAL A 162 -17.62 -24.14 -8.63
C VAL A 162 -16.29 -24.02 -7.89
N SER A 163 -16.29 -23.77 -6.57
CA SER A 163 -15.07 -23.66 -5.75
C SER A 163 -14.29 -24.98 -5.69
N ALA A 164 -14.97 -26.12 -5.85
CA ALA A 164 -14.33 -27.43 -5.99
C ALA A 164 -13.59 -27.61 -7.34
N MET A 165 -14.01 -26.91 -8.41
CA MET A 165 -13.43 -27.03 -9.75
C MET A 165 -13.23 -25.65 -10.43
N PRO A 166 -12.42 -24.75 -9.83
CA PRO A 166 -12.31 -23.36 -10.30
C PRO A 166 -11.67 -23.24 -11.69
N ASN A 167 -10.85 -24.21 -12.09
CA ASN A 167 -10.21 -24.27 -13.41
C ASN A 167 -11.21 -24.46 -14.56
N LEU A 168 -12.44 -24.88 -14.28
CA LEU A 168 -13.49 -25.03 -15.29
C LEU A 168 -14.27 -23.73 -15.54
N VAL A 169 -14.05 -22.69 -14.72
CA VAL A 169 -14.67 -21.38 -14.92
C VAL A 169 -14.02 -20.70 -16.12
N THR A 170 -14.82 -20.43 -17.14
CA THR A 170 -14.40 -19.67 -18.33
C THR A 170 -14.85 -18.21 -18.22
N PRO A 171 -14.24 -17.27 -18.96
CA PRO A 171 -14.66 -15.87 -19.00
C PRO A 171 -16.17 -15.67 -19.25
N ARG A 172 -16.81 -16.55 -20.03
CA ARG A 172 -18.25 -16.50 -20.31
C ARG A 172 -19.13 -16.79 -19.09
N LEU A 173 -18.62 -17.57 -18.14
CA LEU A 173 -19.33 -17.93 -16.91
C LEU A 173 -19.14 -16.90 -15.79
N MET A 174 -18.25 -15.92 -15.97
CA MET A 174 -18.01 -14.88 -14.98
C MET A 174 -19.23 -14.00 -14.72
N LYS A 175 -20.14 -13.86 -15.71
CA LYS A 175 -21.41 -13.15 -15.52
C LYS A 175 -22.21 -13.70 -14.36
N GLY A 176 -22.44 -15.02 -14.32
CA GLY A 176 -23.19 -15.63 -13.23
C GLY A 176 -22.51 -15.50 -11.87
N ILE A 177 -21.18 -15.56 -11.84
CA ILE A 177 -20.38 -15.32 -10.62
C ILE A 177 -20.58 -13.88 -10.16
N LEU A 178 -20.45 -12.90 -11.04
CA LEU A 178 -20.64 -11.48 -10.73
C LEU A 178 -22.07 -11.17 -10.26
N ILE A 179 -23.09 -11.80 -10.84
CA ILE A 179 -24.48 -11.67 -10.37
C ILE A 179 -24.60 -12.15 -8.92
N ILE A 180 -24.05 -13.31 -8.59
CA ILE A 180 -24.03 -13.81 -7.19
C ILE A 180 -23.19 -12.89 -6.30
N PHE A 181 -22.05 -12.43 -6.80
CA PHE A 181 -21.09 -11.62 -6.06
C PHE A 181 -21.64 -10.25 -5.69
N MET A 182 -22.52 -9.69 -6.51
CA MET A 182 -23.20 -8.43 -6.24
C MET A 182 -24.51 -8.60 -5.48
N TYR A 183 -25.04 -9.81 -5.34
CA TYR A 183 -26.40 -10.03 -4.85
C TYR A 183 -26.57 -9.58 -3.37
N PRO A 184 -27.63 -8.82 -3.01
CA PRO A 184 -27.81 -8.25 -1.66
C PRO A 184 -27.78 -9.26 -0.51
N ILE A 185 -28.09 -10.54 -0.77
CA ILE A 185 -28.16 -11.58 0.26
C ILE A 185 -26.84 -11.83 0.98
N LEU A 186 -25.71 -11.40 0.40
CA LEU A 186 -24.40 -11.45 1.05
C LEU A 186 -24.35 -10.61 2.34
N LYS A 187 -25.34 -9.73 2.56
CA LYS A 187 -25.53 -9.00 3.82
C LYS A 187 -26.16 -9.84 4.94
N GLU A 188 -26.81 -10.96 4.61
CA GLU A 188 -27.54 -11.78 5.58
C GLU A 188 -26.64 -12.84 6.24
N ARG A 189 -26.70 -12.91 7.58
CA ARG A 189 -25.79 -13.75 8.39
C ARG A 189 -25.74 -15.25 8.03
N PRO A 190 -26.83 -15.95 7.70
CA PRO A 190 -26.78 -17.41 7.52
C PRO A 190 -25.90 -17.85 6.35
N TRP A 191 -25.94 -17.09 5.26
CA TRP A 191 -25.32 -17.44 3.98
C TRP A 191 -23.91 -16.85 3.82
N GLN A 192 -23.61 -15.80 4.58
CA GLN A 192 -22.36 -15.04 4.47
C GLN A 192 -21.11 -15.91 4.63
N SER A 193 -21.08 -16.84 5.59
CA SER A 193 -19.88 -17.63 5.86
C SER A 193 -19.48 -18.56 4.70
N SER A 194 -20.43 -19.39 4.25
CA SER A 194 -20.18 -20.38 3.18
C SER A 194 -20.04 -19.72 1.82
N LEU A 195 -20.92 -18.75 1.51
CA LEU A 195 -20.93 -18.10 0.21
C LEU A 195 -19.68 -17.24 -0.01
N VAL A 196 -19.30 -16.41 0.98
CA VAL A 196 -18.10 -15.56 0.86
C VAL A 196 -16.83 -16.42 0.83
N ALA A 197 -16.76 -17.51 1.60
CA ALA A 197 -15.63 -18.45 1.53
C ALA A 197 -15.45 -19.02 0.11
N ASN A 198 -16.53 -19.53 -0.48
CA ASN A 198 -16.50 -20.07 -1.84
C ASN A 198 -16.13 -19.00 -2.88
N LEU A 199 -16.69 -17.79 -2.75
CA LEU A 199 -16.37 -16.67 -3.63
C LEU A 199 -14.90 -16.29 -3.58
N CYS A 200 -14.32 -16.17 -2.37
CA CYS A 200 -12.90 -15.87 -2.20
C CYS A 200 -12.01 -16.95 -2.84
N GLN A 201 -12.35 -18.23 -2.66
CA GLN A 201 -11.65 -19.33 -3.29
C GLN A 201 -11.71 -19.27 -4.83
N ILE A 202 -12.86 -18.87 -5.39
CA ILE A 202 -13.05 -18.75 -6.84
C ILE A 202 -12.23 -17.58 -7.39
N VAL A 203 -12.29 -16.40 -6.77
CA VAL A 203 -11.49 -15.23 -7.22
C VAL A 203 -10.01 -15.59 -7.24
N TRP A 204 -9.52 -16.17 -6.13
CA TRP A 204 -8.13 -16.58 -5.98
C TRP A 204 -7.70 -17.65 -6.99
N ARG A 205 -8.48 -18.72 -7.16
CA ARG A 205 -8.11 -19.88 -8.00
C ARG A 205 -8.55 -19.75 -9.46
N SER A 206 -9.17 -18.64 -9.85
CA SER A 206 -9.63 -18.43 -11.22
C SER A 206 -8.46 -18.20 -12.19
N SER A 207 -8.67 -18.53 -13.47
CA SER A 207 -7.67 -18.29 -14.51
C SER A 207 -7.39 -16.80 -14.71
N SER A 208 -6.20 -16.45 -15.22
CA SER A 208 -5.86 -15.06 -15.54
C SER A 208 -6.85 -14.39 -16.51
N ALA A 209 -7.48 -15.17 -17.39
CA ALA A 209 -8.54 -14.66 -18.27
C ALA A 209 -9.81 -14.26 -17.49
N CYS A 210 -10.19 -15.02 -16.47
CA CYS A 210 -11.33 -14.70 -15.60
C CYS A 210 -11.03 -13.50 -14.69
N GLN A 211 -9.82 -13.44 -14.12
CA GLN A 211 -9.37 -12.29 -13.32
C GLN A 211 -9.35 -10.99 -14.14
N ARG A 212 -9.00 -11.04 -15.43
CA ARG A 212 -9.11 -9.88 -16.34
C ARG A 212 -10.55 -9.39 -16.51
N VAL A 213 -11.52 -10.31 -16.63
CA VAL A 213 -12.95 -9.94 -16.71
C VAL A 213 -13.41 -9.29 -15.41
N LEU A 214 -13.02 -9.84 -14.26
CA LEU A 214 -13.35 -9.26 -12.95
C LEU A 214 -12.72 -7.87 -12.79
N LYS A 215 -11.44 -7.72 -13.11
CA LYS A 215 -10.75 -6.41 -13.10
C LYS A 215 -11.47 -5.40 -13.98
N TYR A 216 -11.79 -5.78 -15.22
CA TYR A 216 -12.53 -4.91 -16.14
C TYR A 216 -13.87 -4.45 -15.54
N TYR A 217 -14.64 -5.35 -14.93
CA TYR A 217 -15.90 -5.00 -14.28
C TYR A 217 -15.73 -4.00 -13.13
N LEU A 218 -14.64 -4.12 -12.36
CA LEU A 218 -14.35 -3.25 -11.20
C LEU A 218 -13.85 -1.85 -11.57
N VAL A 219 -13.30 -1.65 -12.77
CA VAL A 219 -12.67 -0.37 -13.17
C VAL A 219 -13.40 0.34 -14.30
N THR A 220 -14.37 -0.31 -14.96
CA THR A 220 -15.08 0.30 -16.10
C THR A 220 -16.19 1.23 -15.62
N PRO A 221 -16.14 2.53 -15.97
CA PRO A 221 -17.18 3.49 -15.58
C PRO A 221 -18.57 3.04 -16.02
N ARG A 222 -19.54 3.23 -15.13
CA ARG A 222 -20.94 2.89 -15.37
C ARG A 222 -21.62 4.09 -16.05
N PRO A 223 -22.43 3.91 -17.10
CA PRO A 223 -23.22 5.00 -17.64
C PRO A 223 -24.13 5.52 -16.52
N SER A 224 -24.15 6.83 -16.31
CA SER A 224 -24.96 7.52 -15.31
C SER A 224 -26.45 7.40 -15.69
N SER A 225 -27.07 6.28 -15.34
CA SER A 225 -28.51 6.12 -15.30
C SER A 225 -28.99 6.48 -13.89
N GLY A 226 -29.97 7.38 -13.82
CA GLY A 226 -30.44 8.01 -12.58
C GLY A 226 -30.81 7.03 -11.47
N ASP A 227 -30.64 7.52 -10.24
CA ASP A 227 -31.09 7.00 -8.95
C ASP A 227 -30.85 5.51 -8.70
N GLY A 228 -29.65 5.20 -8.19
CA GLY A 228 -29.42 4.06 -7.30
C GLY A 228 -28.19 3.21 -7.61
N VAL A 229 -27.62 3.28 -8.81
CA VAL A 229 -26.47 2.43 -9.19
C VAL A 229 -25.24 2.84 -8.39
N ALA A 230 -24.66 1.89 -7.65
CA ALA A 230 -23.48 2.16 -6.85
C ALA A 230 -22.32 2.67 -7.71
N SER A 231 -21.54 3.63 -7.23
CA SER A 231 -20.33 4.08 -7.93
C SER A 231 -19.26 2.96 -7.99
N LEU A 232 -18.17 3.18 -8.73
CA LEU A 232 -17.04 2.22 -8.72
C LEU A 232 -16.38 2.16 -7.34
N GLU A 233 -16.23 3.31 -6.70
CA GLU A 233 -15.71 3.47 -5.35
C GLU A 233 -16.61 2.75 -4.33
N GLU A 234 -17.93 2.96 -4.40
CA GLU A 234 -18.89 2.28 -3.52
C GLU A 234 -18.88 0.76 -3.73
N THR A 235 -18.73 0.30 -4.97
CA THR A 235 -18.62 -1.12 -5.28
C THR A 235 -17.36 -1.73 -4.69
N MET A 236 -16.19 -1.08 -4.88
CA MET A 236 -14.92 -1.54 -4.34
C MET A 236 -14.97 -1.53 -2.80
N ALA A 237 -15.43 -0.45 -2.19
CA ALA A 237 -15.58 -0.34 -0.74
C ALA A 237 -16.47 -1.45 -0.17
N TRP A 238 -17.61 -1.74 -0.83
CA TRP A 238 -18.50 -2.81 -0.38
C TRP A 238 -17.87 -4.20 -0.48
N LEU A 239 -17.13 -4.48 -1.55
CA LEU A 239 -16.43 -5.76 -1.74
C LEU A 239 -15.32 -5.97 -0.71
N VAL A 240 -14.51 -4.94 -0.48
CA VAL A 240 -13.48 -4.95 0.55
C VAL A 240 -14.14 -5.17 1.92
N TRP A 241 -15.16 -4.38 2.27
CA TRP A 241 -15.92 -4.56 3.52
C TRP A 241 -16.48 -5.97 3.69
N LEU A 242 -17.03 -6.57 2.63
CA LEU A 242 -17.61 -7.91 2.68
C LEU A 242 -16.56 -8.97 3.06
N VAL A 243 -15.37 -8.89 2.46
CA VAL A 243 -14.27 -9.82 2.76
C VAL A 243 -13.66 -9.53 4.13
N HIS A 244 -13.51 -8.26 4.53
CA HIS A 244 -13.08 -7.89 5.90
C HIS A 244 -14.03 -8.47 6.94
N ARG A 245 -15.33 -8.29 6.77
CA ARG A 245 -16.34 -8.82 7.68
C ARG A 245 -16.26 -10.34 7.81
N PHE A 246 -16.03 -11.04 6.71
CA PHE A 246 -15.83 -12.48 6.73
C PHE A 246 -14.56 -12.88 7.50
N ILE A 247 -13.44 -12.19 7.25
CA ILE A 247 -12.18 -12.41 7.98
C ILE A 247 -12.38 -12.17 9.48
N ASN A 248 -12.97 -11.04 9.87
CA ASN A 248 -13.16 -10.68 11.28
C ASN A 248 -13.97 -11.76 12.02
N MET A 249 -15.09 -12.21 11.44
CA MET A 249 -15.90 -13.28 12.01
C MET A 249 -15.11 -14.59 12.17
N ARG A 250 -14.28 -14.97 11.19
CA ARG A 250 -13.47 -16.19 11.27
C ARG A 250 -12.34 -16.06 12.30
N VAL A 251 -11.65 -14.92 12.34
CA VAL A 251 -10.56 -14.64 13.27
C VAL A 251 -11.08 -14.63 14.71
N GLU A 252 -12.21 -13.97 15.00
CA GLU A 252 -12.85 -14.00 16.31
C GLU A 252 -13.19 -15.44 16.77
N MET A 253 -13.68 -16.28 15.85
CA MET A 253 -13.96 -17.69 16.15
C MET A 253 -12.68 -18.48 16.47
N ILE A 254 -11.60 -18.26 15.70
CA ILE A 254 -10.30 -18.91 15.87
C ILE A 254 -9.67 -18.46 17.19
N GLU A 255 -9.63 -17.16 17.46
CA GLU A 255 -9.10 -16.58 18.68
C GLU A 255 -9.85 -17.11 19.92
N GLY A 256 -11.18 -17.18 19.84
CA GLY A 256 -11.99 -17.78 20.90
C GLY A 256 -11.71 -19.27 21.13
N TYR A 257 -11.28 -20.03 20.11
CA TYR A 257 -10.84 -21.42 20.26
C TYR A 257 -9.44 -21.49 20.86
N VAL A 258 -8.47 -20.75 20.31
CA VAL A 258 -7.07 -20.68 20.75
C VAL A 258 -6.98 -20.31 22.23
N THR A 259 -7.72 -19.27 22.64
CA THR A 259 -7.80 -18.80 24.02
C THR A 259 -8.36 -19.87 24.95
N ARG A 260 -9.45 -20.56 24.56
CA ARG A 260 -10.03 -21.67 25.36
C ARG A 260 -9.13 -22.89 25.45
N ALA A 261 -8.30 -23.11 24.43
CA ALA A 261 -7.32 -24.20 24.40
C ALA A 261 -6.01 -23.87 25.13
N GLY A 262 -5.80 -22.62 25.56
CA GLY A 262 -4.54 -22.18 26.19
C GLY A 262 -3.35 -22.17 25.23
N LEU A 263 -3.61 -22.08 23.92
CA LEU A 263 -2.58 -22.00 22.88
C LEU A 263 -2.20 -20.54 22.65
N PRO A 264 -0.94 -20.24 22.25
CA PRO A 264 -0.57 -18.89 21.84
C PRO A 264 -1.27 -18.52 20.52
N SER A 265 -1.63 -17.25 20.36
CA SER A 265 -2.00 -16.70 19.06
C SER A 265 -0.82 -16.80 18.12
N SER A 266 -1.05 -17.36 16.94
CA SER A 266 -0.03 -17.55 15.91
C SER A 266 -0.71 -17.51 14.56
N THR A 267 -0.04 -16.91 13.57
CA THR A 267 -0.49 -16.91 12.18
C THR A 267 -0.67 -18.33 11.63
N ALA A 268 -0.03 -19.34 12.24
CA ALA A 268 -0.24 -20.75 11.94
C ALA A 268 -1.70 -21.20 12.11
N ASN A 269 -2.42 -20.56 13.01
CA ASN A 269 -3.75 -20.98 13.42
C ASN A 269 -4.83 -20.48 12.45
N LEU A 270 -4.48 -19.62 11.48
CA LEU A 270 -5.42 -19.16 10.45
C LEU A 270 -5.74 -20.30 9.48
N ASP A 271 -7.03 -20.49 9.21
CA ASP A 271 -7.50 -21.54 8.33
C ASP A 271 -7.47 -21.16 6.83
N ASP A 272 -7.63 -22.17 5.97
CA ASP A 272 -7.62 -22.01 4.50
C ASP A 272 -8.64 -21.00 3.98
N ASN A 273 -9.75 -20.77 4.70
CA ASN A 273 -10.76 -19.79 4.28
C ASN A 273 -10.26 -18.36 4.54
N VAL A 274 -9.61 -18.11 5.68
CA VAL A 274 -8.95 -16.82 5.93
C VAL A 274 -7.84 -16.58 4.91
N ILE A 275 -7.03 -17.59 4.60
CA ILE A 275 -5.97 -17.49 3.57
C ILE A 275 -6.58 -17.17 2.19
N SER A 276 -7.68 -17.84 1.81
CA SER A 276 -8.36 -17.57 0.54
C SER A 276 -8.97 -16.17 0.50
N ALA A 277 -9.49 -15.68 1.62
CA ALA A 277 -10.02 -14.32 1.76
C ALA A 277 -8.92 -13.26 1.65
N LEU A 278 -7.75 -13.50 2.25
CA LEU A 278 -6.56 -12.64 2.09
C LEU A 278 -6.12 -12.55 0.63
N GLN A 279 -6.13 -13.68 -0.10
CA GLN A 279 -5.81 -13.70 -1.53
C GLN A 279 -6.86 -12.95 -2.37
N CYS A 280 -8.14 -13.03 -2.00
CA CYS A 280 -9.21 -12.26 -2.62
C CYS A 280 -9.01 -10.74 -2.40
N LEU A 281 -8.74 -10.32 -1.16
CA LEU A 281 -8.40 -8.93 -0.85
C LEU A 281 -7.13 -8.47 -1.57
N HIS A 282 -6.12 -9.35 -1.71
CA HIS A 282 -4.90 -9.03 -2.45
C HIS A 282 -5.18 -8.71 -3.91
N PHE A 283 -6.08 -9.47 -4.55
CA PHE A 283 -6.56 -9.16 -5.89
C PHE A 283 -7.24 -7.78 -5.94
N PHE A 284 -8.15 -7.47 -5.01
CA PHE A 284 -8.81 -6.15 -4.97
C PHE A 284 -7.82 -5.01 -4.70
N TYR A 285 -6.83 -5.24 -3.84
CA TYR A 285 -5.77 -4.28 -3.56
C TYR A 285 -4.99 -3.93 -4.82
N HIS A 286 -4.58 -4.93 -5.61
CA HIS A 286 -3.89 -4.71 -6.89
C HIS A 286 -4.76 -3.95 -7.89
N VAL A 287 -6.05 -4.29 -8.01
CA VAL A 287 -6.97 -3.52 -8.86
C VAL A 287 -7.06 -2.06 -8.39
N ASN A 288 -7.10 -1.83 -7.08
CA ASN A 288 -7.17 -0.50 -6.50
C ASN A 288 -5.87 0.31 -6.64
N GLN A 289 -4.69 -0.32 -6.71
CA GLN A 289 -3.43 0.39 -7.00
C GLN A 289 -3.48 1.13 -8.34
N GLU A 290 -4.05 0.48 -9.35
CA GLU A 290 -4.13 1.04 -10.68
C GLU A 290 -5.30 2.03 -10.80
N ALA A 291 -6.45 1.70 -10.22
CA ALA A 291 -7.69 2.47 -10.39
C ALA A 291 -7.89 3.58 -9.36
N LYS A 292 -7.14 3.59 -8.25
CA LYS A 292 -7.21 4.57 -7.15
C LYS A 292 -8.65 4.84 -6.65
N LEU A 293 -9.49 3.80 -6.56
CA LEU A 293 -10.94 3.93 -6.26
C LEU A 293 -11.23 4.22 -4.77
N ILE A 294 -10.50 3.58 -3.87
CA ILE A 294 -10.62 3.78 -2.42
C ILE A 294 -9.26 4.00 -1.78
N LYS A 295 -9.24 4.59 -0.58
CA LYS A 295 -7.99 4.80 0.18
C LYS A 295 -7.34 3.46 0.52
N TYR A 296 -6.01 3.42 0.53
CA TYR A 296 -5.27 2.21 0.87
C TYR A 296 -5.52 1.72 2.31
N THR A 297 -5.83 2.64 3.23
CA THR A 297 -6.18 2.36 4.62
C THR A 297 -7.45 1.54 4.77
N GLU A 298 -8.35 1.55 3.78
CA GLU A 298 -9.58 0.74 3.77
C GLU A 298 -9.29 -0.77 3.71
N PHE A 299 -8.05 -1.14 3.35
CA PHE A 299 -7.62 -2.53 3.32
C PHE A 299 -7.00 -3.02 4.64
N TYR A 300 -6.79 -2.14 5.62
CA TYR A 300 -6.32 -2.55 6.95
C TYR A 300 -7.37 -3.40 7.65
N ASN A 301 -6.93 -4.48 8.30
CA ASN A 301 -7.82 -5.38 9.04
C ASN A 301 -7.47 -5.42 10.53
N GLU A 302 -8.24 -4.70 11.35
CA GLU A 302 -7.99 -4.62 12.80
C GLU A 302 -7.98 -5.97 13.52
N SER A 303 -8.87 -6.91 13.13
CA SER A 303 -8.90 -8.26 13.73
C SER A 303 -7.61 -9.03 13.48
N LEU A 304 -7.02 -8.93 12.28
CA LEU A 304 -5.73 -9.54 11.98
C LEU A 304 -4.58 -8.84 12.70
N ASN A 305 -4.62 -7.50 12.82
CA ASN A 305 -3.61 -6.72 13.54
C ASN A 305 -3.64 -6.98 15.06
N GLY A 306 -4.79 -7.32 15.64
CA GLY A 306 -4.90 -7.77 17.03
C GLY A 306 -4.48 -9.23 17.24
N PHE A 307 -4.60 -10.08 16.21
CA PHE A 307 -4.32 -11.51 16.30
C PHE A 307 -2.85 -11.88 16.08
N ILE A 308 -2.11 -11.08 15.31
CA ILE A 308 -0.73 -11.36 14.90
C ILE A 308 0.24 -11.41 16.10
N ASP A 309 1.06 -12.46 16.17
CA ASP A 309 2.27 -12.48 17.00
C ASP A 309 3.46 -12.05 16.14
N PHE A 310 4.06 -10.89 16.46
CA PHE A 310 5.09 -10.29 15.63
C PHE A 310 6.33 -11.19 15.46
N MET A 311 6.69 -11.97 16.49
CA MET A 311 7.89 -12.80 16.47
C MET A 311 7.70 -14.07 15.66
N ASP A 312 6.57 -14.75 15.85
CA ASP A 312 6.18 -15.90 15.05
C ASP A 312 5.99 -15.50 13.58
N ASP A 313 5.22 -14.45 13.29
CA ASP A 313 4.93 -14.03 11.92
C ASP A 313 6.19 -13.60 11.16
N PHE A 314 7.07 -12.81 11.81
CA PHE A 314 8.34 -12.41 11.21
C PHE A 314 9.26 -13.61 10.94
N LYS A 315 9.33 -14.58 11.86
CA LYS A 315 10.10 -15.82 11.64
C LYS A 315 9.56 -16.58 10.42
N ARG A 316 8.24 -16.76 10.34
CA ARG A 316 7.56 -17.42 9.21
C ARG A 316 7.81 -16.71 7.88
N PHE A 317 7.78 -15.38 7.90
CA PHE A 317 8.09 -14.56 6.74
C PHE A 317 9.52 -14.82 6.24
N ARG A 318 10.51 -14.87 7.15
CA ARG A 318 11.90 -15.20 6.80
C ARG A 318 12.07 -16.62 6.26
N GLU A 319 11.28 -17.57 6.77
CA GLU A 319 11.26 -18.97 6.33
C GLU A 319 10.50 -19.19 5.01
N LYS A 320 9.93 -18.13 4.41
CA LYS A 320 9.14 -18.18 3.17
C LYS A 320 7.92 -19.11 3.26
N VAL A 321 7.36 -19.24 4.46
CA VAL A 321 6.06 -19.89 4.68
C VAL A 321 4.98 -18.82 4.85
N PHE A 322 3.71 -19.24 4.89
CA PHE A 322 2.59 -18.29 5.05
C PHE A 322 2.75 -17.45 6.32
N ALA A 323 2.82 -16.14 6.14
CA ALA A 323 2.84 -15.10 7.15
C ALA A 323 1.93 -13.94 6.72
N LEU A 324 1.40 -13.17 7.67
CA LEU A 324 0.65 -11.96 7.37
C LEU A 324 1.55 -10.89 6.75
N CYS A 325 2.85 -10.90 7.04
CA CYS A 325 3.86 -10.11 6.32
C CYS A 325 3.87 -10.35 4.79
N ASN A 326 3.33 -11.47 4.27
CA ASN A 326 3.16 -11.66 2.83
C ASN A 326 1.99 -10.84 2.25
N PHE A 327 1.12 -10.30 3.10
CA PHE A 327 -0.03 -9.48 2.77
C PHE A 327 0.07 -8.13 3.50
N PRO A 328 1.15 -7.34 3.28
CA PRO A 328 1.42 -6.14 4.07
C PRO A 328 0.28 -5.11 4.02
N PHE A 329 -0.52 -5.10 2.95
CA PHE A 329 -1.64 -4.18 2.79
C PHE A 329 -2.77 -4.36 3.81
N VAL A 330 -2.86 -5.50 4.52
CA VAL A 330 -3.83 -5.67 5.63
C VAL A 330 -3.29 -5.24 6.99
N LEU A 331 -1.98 -5.01 7.08
CA LEU A 331 -1.32 -4.61 8.31
C LEU A 331 -1.33 -3.08 8.45
N THR A 332 -1.64 -2.60 9.65
CA THR A 332 -1.56 -1.17 9.95
C THR A 332 -0.10 -0.72 10.02
N VAL A 333 0.14 0.59 9.87
CA VAL A 333 1.46 1.21 10.01
C VAL A 333 2.09 0.86 11.37
N THR A 334 1.28 0.86 12.44
CA THR A 334 1.70 0.50 13.79
C THR A 334 2.19 -0.95 13.89
N THR A 335 1.46 -1.89 13.31
CA THR A 335 1.87 -3.30 13.28
C THR A 335 3.18 -3.48 12.52
N LYS A 336 3.30 -2.86 11.34
CA LYS A 336 4.54 -2.91 10.55
C LYS A 336 5.72 -2.30 11.30
N ALA A 337 5.52 -1.18 11.99
CA ALA A 337 6.55 -0.55 12.81
C ALA A 337 7.00 -1.43 13.97
N ASN A 338 6.08 -2.16 14.61
CA ASN A 338 6.42 -3.13 15.66
C ASN A 338 7.25 -4.30 15.09
N ILE A 339 6.92 -4.80 13.90
CA ILE A 339 7.69 -5.86 13.22
C ILE A 339 9.10 -5.35 12.89
N LEU A 340 9.22 -4.14 12.34
CA LEU A 340 10.50 -3.52 12.02
C LEU A 340 11.37 -3.27 13.28
N LYS A 341 10.74 -2.81 14.36
CA LYS A 341 11.41 -2.62 15.66
C LYS A 341 11.89 -3.95 16.25
N LEU A 342 11.08 -5.00 16.14
CA LEU A 342 11.45 -6.34 16.57
C LEU A 342 12.66 -6.85 15.78
N GLU A 343 12.63 -6.76 14.45
CA GLU A 343 13.75 -7.14 13.59
C GLU A 343 15.03 -6.38 13.97
N SER A 344 14.93 -5.06 14.10
CA SER A 344 16.07 -4.21 14.45
C SER A 344 16.66 -4.62 15.80
N SER A 345 15.82 -4.90 16.80
CA SER A 345 16.24 -5.36 18.12
C SER A 345 16.94 -6.73 18.07
N VAL A 346 16.42 -7.67 17.26
CA VAL A 346 17.03 -9.00 17.06
C VAL A 346 18.41 -8.84 16.41
N LEU A 347 18.51 -8.06 15.33
CA LEU A 347 19.76 -7.81 14.63
C LEU A 347 20.80 -7.13 15.53
N MET A 348 20.42 -6.09 16.28
CA MET A 348 21.32 -5.43 17.23
C MET A 348 21.87 -6.42 18.27
N ARG A 349 21.02 -7.32 18.78
CA ARG A 349 21.42 -8.35 19.74
C ARG A 349 22.38 -9.37 19.11
N GLU A 350 22.11 -9.81 17.90
CA GLU A 350 23.01 -10.71 17.15
C GLU A 350 24.37 -10.06 16.91
N LYS A 351 24.42 -8.78 16.50
CA LYS A 351 25.69 -8.05 16.31
C LYS A 351 26.46 -7.89 17.62
N LEU A 352 25.77 -7.61 18.73
CA LEU A 352 26.38 -7.52 20.05
C LEU A 352 27.01 -8.86 20.47
N GLN A 353 26.27 -9.95 20.34
CA GLN A 353 26.77 -11.30 20.66
C GLN A 353 27.96 -11.68 19.78
N LEU A 354 27.89 -11.38 18.47
CA LEU A 354 28.99 -11.63 17.53
C LEU A 354 30.23 -10.80 17.86
N ALA A 355 30.06 -9.54 18.27
CA ALA A 355 31.18 -8.70 18.70
C ALA A 355 31.87 -9.25 19.94
N PHE A 356 31.12 -9.68 20.96
CA PHE A 356 31.68 -10.36 22.13
C PHE A 356 32.37 -11.68 21.78
N PHE A 357 31.76 -12.51 20.93
CA PHE A 357 32.36 -13.75 20.49
C PHE A 357 33.67 -13.52 19.73
N ARG A 358 33.70 -12.56 18.79
CA ARG A 358 34.93 -12.19 18.07
C ARG A 358 35.99 -11.63 19.00
N ALA A 359 35.62 -10.87 20.03
CA ALA A 359 36.55 -10.35 21.02
C ALA A 359 37.33 -11.44 21.77
N LEU A 360 36.75 -12.64 21.92
CA LEU A 360 37.41 -13.80 22.55
C LEU A 360 38.52 -14.42 21.67
N PHE A 361 38.47 -14.26 20.34
CA PHE A 361 39.35 -14.99 19.41
C PHE A 361 40.16 -14.12 18.44
N ALA A 362 39.71 -12.91 18.12
CA ALA A 362 40.26 -12.07 17.04
C ALA A 362 40.63 -10.63 17.47
N GLY A 363 40.58 -10.33 18.78
CA GLY A 363 40.84 -8.98 19.31
C GLY A 363 39.61 -8.07 19.34
N VAL A 364 39.80 -6.82 19.75
CA VAL A 364 38.70 -5.88 20.09
C VAL A 364 37.87 -5.54 18.84
N ASN A 365 36.62 -5.99 18.81
CA ASN A 365 35.60 -5.51 17.88
C ASN A 365 34.62 -4.62 18.66
N PRO A 366 34.42 -3.34 18.29
CA PRO A 366 33.51 -2.47 19.01
C PRO A 366 32.07 -3.01 18.96
N PRO A 367 31.42 -3.25 20.13
CA PRO A 367 30.09 -3.86 20.20
C PRO A 367 28.95 -2.92 19.77
N TYR A 368 29.22 -1.62 19.70
CA TYR A 368 28.28 -0.56 19.37
C TYR A 368 28.77 0.24 18.17
N LEU A 369 27.84 0.86 17.45
CA LEU A 369 28.15 1.97 16.56
C LEU A 369 28.24 3.23 17.41
N LEU A 370 29.44 3.56 17.90
CA LEU A 370 29.67 4.76 18.69
C LEU A 370 30.02 5.95 17.80
N LEU A 371 29.23 7.02 17.89
CA LEU A 371 29.52 8.32 17.28
C LEU A 371 29.94 9.30 18.36
N THR A 372 31.13 9.89 18.23
CA THR A 372 31.63 10.93 19.15
C THR A 372 31.58 12.27 18.44
N ILE A 373 30.71 13.18 18.90
CA ILE A 373 30.32 14.38 18.16
C ILE A 373 30.70 15.64 18.94
N ARG A 374 31.29 16.63 18.27
CA ARG A 374 31.45 18.00 18.79
C ARG A 374 30.23 18.83 18.36
N ARG A 375 29.64 19.59 19.28
CA ARG A 375 28.43 20.40 18.99
C ARG A 375 28.62 21.41 17.86
N ASP A 376 29.83 21.93 17.70
CA ASP A 376 30.15 22.93 16.68
C ASP A 376 30.55 22.30 15.32
N TYR A 377 30.63 20.97 15.23
CA TYR A 377 31.10 20.23 14.03
C TYR A 377 30.27 18.95 13.82
N ILE A 378 28.95 19.05 13.97
CA ILE A 378 28.06 17.89 14.01
C ILE A 378 28.09 17.13 12.68
N ILE A 379 28.08 17.88 11.58
CA ILE A 379 28.05 17.34 10.22
C ILE A 379 29.37 16.69 9.88
N GLU A 380 30.49 17.38 10.09
CA GLU A 380 31.82 16.88 9.75
C GLU A 380 32.20 15.66 10.58
N ASP A 381 31.91 15.67 11.89
CA ASP A 381 32.18 14.54 12.76
C ASP A 381 31.33 13.33 12.39
N ALA A 382 30.05 13.55 12.03
CA ALA A 382 29.17 12.47 11.56
C ALA A 382 29.66 11.89 10.23
N LEU A 383 29.99 12.74 9.26
CA LEU A 383 30.45 12.34 7.93
C LEU A 383 31.69 11.47 8.03
N VAL A 384 32.73 11.95 8.72
CA VAL A 384 34.00 11.24 8.89
C VAL A 384 33.80 9.87 9.57
N GLN A 385 32.88 9.78 10.52
CA GLN A 385 32.63 8.56 11.27
C GLN A 385 31.70 7.58 10.56
N LEU A 386 30.83 8.03 9.66
CA LEU A 386 29.85 7.19 8.96
C LEU A 386 30.28 6.77 7.55
N GLN A 387 31.08 7.58 6.84
CA GLN A 387 31.46 7.36 5.44
C GLN A 387 31.99 5.94 5.16
N HIS A 388 32.86 5.42 6.03
CA HIS A 388 33.53 4.13 5.85
C HIS A 388 32.88 2.99 6.63
N LYS A 389 31.71 3.22 7.26
CA LYS A 389 31.00 2.15 7.98
C LYS A 389 30.37 1.19 6.99
N SER A 390 30.64 -0.09 7.22
CA SER A 390 30.02 -1.18 6.47
C SER A 390 28.55 -1.35 6.84
N HIS A 391 27.77 -2.00 5.98
CA HIS A 391 26.41 -2.43 6.31
C HIS A 391 26.33 -3.15 7.67
N GLU A 392 27.32 -4.01 7.97
CA GLU A 392 27.38 -4.77 9.22
C GLU A 392 27.60 -3.88 10.45
N ASP A 393 28.37 -2.80 10.32
CA ASP A 393 28.59 -1.84 11.40
C ASP A 393 27.36 -0.96 11.64
N LEU A 394 26.65 -0.59 10.57
CA LEU A 394 25.42 0.22 10.63
C LEU A 394 24.25 -0.51 11.31
N LYS A 395 24.30 -1.86 11.34
CA LYS A 395 23.34 -2.72 12.06
C LYS A 395 23.71 -2.95 13.54
N LYS A 396 24.78 -2.34 14.06
CA LYS A 396 25.06 -2.34 15.50
C LYS A 396 24.14 -1.33 16.19
N GLN A 397 23.86 -1.55 17.48
CA GLN A 397 23.15 -0.56 18.27
C GLN A 397 23.94 0.77 18.26
N LEU A 398 23.26 1.85 17.86
CA LEU A 398 23.82 3.19 17.85
C LEU A 398 24.06 3.66 19.29
N LYS A 399 25.14 4.40 19.51
CA LYS A 399 25.38 5.20 20.70
C LYS A 399 25.98 6.52 20.30
N VAL A 400 25.46 7.61 20.84
CA VAL A 400 26.01 8.95 20.59
C VAL A 400 26.62 9.51 21.87
N LYS A 401 27.78 10.17 21.74
CA LYS A 401 28.47 10.86 22.83
C LYS A 401 28.91 12.24 22.37
N PHE A 402 28.44 13.30 23.03
CA PHE A 402 28.99 14.63 22.84
C PHE A 402 30.33 14.78 23.59
N VAL A 403 31.31 15.41 22.93
CA VAL A 403 32.64 15.63 23.50
C VAL A 403 32.53 16.59 24.69
N ASN A 404 33.21 16.25 25.81
CA ASN A 404 33.22 17.01 27.07
C ASN A 404 31.88 17.07 27.82
N GLU A 405 30.91 16.20 27.50
CA GLU A 405 29.63 16.13 28.21
C GLU A 405 29.49 14.83 29.02
N GLU A 406 28.91 14.95 30.22
CA GLU A 406 28.54 13.81 31.05
C GLU A 406 27.18 13.26 30.59
N GLY A 407 27.23 12.13 29.87
CA GLY A 407 26.03 11.43 29.45
C GLY A 407 26.37 10.04 28.94
N ILE A 408 25.77 9.02 29.55
CA ILE A 408 25.72 7.67 28.98
C ILE A 408 24.34 7.56 28.32
N ASP A 409 24.35 7.21 27.04
CA ASP A 409 23.17 7.22 26.17
C ASP A 409 22.07 6.23 26.63
N GLU A 410 20.92 6.77 27.03
CA GLU A 410 19.64 6.07 27.25
C GLU A 410 18.56 6.49 26.22
N GLY A 411 18.96 7.03 25.06
CA GLY A 411 18.09 7.38 23.93
C GLY A 411 17.91 8.88 23.69
N GLY A 412 17.97 9.71 24.73
CA GLY A 412 17.81 11.18 24.60
C GLY A 412 18.92 11.84 23.77
N VAL A 413 20.16 11.39 23.93
CA VAL A 413 21.34 11.94 23.22
C VAL A 413 21.28 11.62 21.72
N GLN A 414 20.77 10.44 21.35
CA GLN A 414 20.57 10.09 19.94
C GLN A 414 19.54 11.02 19.28
N LYS A 415 18.40 11.22 19.95
CA LYS A 415 17.34 12.10 19.46
C LYS A 415 17.85 13.51 19.23
N GLU A 416 18.62 14.05 20.19
CA GLU A 416 19.25 15.37 20.06
C GLU A 416 20.19 15.44 18.85
N PHE A 417 21.08 14.44 18.69
CA PHE A 417 22.01 14.38 17.56
C PHE A 417 21.28 14.40 16.21
N PHE A 418 20.26 13.56 16.02
CA PHE A 418 19.49 13.56 14.78
C PHE A 418 18.77 14.89 14.54
N GLN A 419 18.20 15.50 15.57
CA GLN A 419 17.53 16.79 15.45
C GLN A 419 18.50 17.90 15.02
N LEU A 420 19.71 17.95 15.58
CA LEU A 420 20.71 18.95 15.23
C LEU A 420 21.25 18.71 13.81
N ALA A 421 21.65 17.48 13.49
CA ALA A 421 22.22 17.15 12.20
C ALA A 421 21.22 17.39 11.05
N MET A 422 19.98 16.92 11.20
CA MET A 422 18.96 17.06 10.14
C MET A 422 18.54 18.52 9.95
N ARG A 423 18.49 19.31 11.03
CA ARG A 423 18.17 20.75 10.95
C ARG A 423 19.22 21.51 10.14
N GLU A 424 20.49 21.22 10.34
CA GLU A 424 21.59 21.88 9.64
C GLU A 424 21.64 21.46 8.16
N LEU A 425 21.54 20.15 7.86
CA LEU A 425 21.62 19.62 6.49
C LEU A 425 20.44 20.04 5.59
N ILE A 426 19.25 20.26 6.18
CA ILE A 426 18.04 20.63 5.43
C ILE A 426 17.87 22.16 5.35
N ASP A 427 18.65 22.95 6.11
CA ASP A 427 18.60 24.40 6.00
C ASP A 427 18.92 24.82 4.56
N PRO A 428 18.06 25.61 3.89
CA PRO A 428 18.34 26.09 2.53
C PRO A 428 19.68 26.84 2.40
N LYS A 429 20.20 27.43 3.49
CA LYS A 429 21.52 28.08 3.53
C LYS A 429 22.67 27.09 3.39
N TYR A 430 22.48 25.84 3.78
CA TYR A 430 23.46 24.77 3.59
C TYR A 430 23.59 24.41 2.10
N GLY A 431 22.49 24.51 1.34
CA GLY A 431 22.49 24.41 -0.12
C GLY A 431 22.22 23.01 -0.70
N MET A 432 21.97 22.00 0.14
CA MET A 432 21.61 20.65 -0.33
C MET A 432 20.15 20.51 -0.76
N PHE A 433 19.25 21.25 -0.11
CA PHE A 433 17.82 21.18 -0.38
C PHE A 433 17.24 22.58 -0.55
N THR A 434 16.26 22.71 -1.44
CA THR A 434 15.48 23.92 -1.64
C THR A 434 14.15 23.79 -0.92
N LEU A 435 13.73 24.84 -0.21
CA LEU A 435 12.42 24.92 0.43
C LEU A 435 11.44 25.66 -0.49
N ASN A 436 10.31 25.05 -0.79
CA ASN A 436 9.21 25.76 -1.46
C ASN A 436 8.40 26.55 -0.42
N ASP A 437 8.18 27.85 -0.65
CA ASP A 437 7.52 28.71 0.33
C ASP A 437 6.01 28.43 0.50
N GLU A 438 5.32 27.97 -0.56
CA GLU A 438 3.89 27.68 -0.55
C GLU A 438 3.61 26.34 0.14
N SER A 439 4.31 25.28 -0.27
CA SER A 439 4.11 23.92 0.28
C SER A 439 4.87 23.67 1.58
N ARG A 440 5.92 24.46 1.87
CA ARG A 440 6.86 24.26 2.98
C ARG A 440 7.63 22.93 2.89
N LEU A 441 7.66 22.31 1.70
CA LEU A 441 8.38 21.06 1.46
C LEU A 441 9.79 21.33 0.94
N CYS A 442 10.71 20.46 1.33
CA CYS A 442 12.08 20.44 0.89
C CYS A 442 12.23 19.52 -0.32
N TRP A 443 12.97 19.95 -1.33
CA TRP A 443 13.35 19.14 -2.49
C TRP A 443 14.85 19.25 -2.77
N PHE A 444 15.42 18.32 -3.52
CA PHE A 444 16.85 18.34 -3.84
C PHE A 444 17.21 19.62 -4.61
N ALA A 445 18.29 20.27 -4.19
CA ALA A 445 18.86 21.36 -4.97
C ALA A 445 19.34 20.84 -6.32
N GLN A 446 18.84 21.44 -7.40
CA GLN A 446 19.28 21.13 -8.75
C GLN A 446 20.70 21.66 -8.90
N SER A 447 21.66 20.80 -9.22
CA SER A 447 23.04 21.20 -9.50
C SER A 447 23.54 20.50 -10.76
N PRO A 448 23.99 21.26 -11.78
CA PRO A 448 24.67 20.70 -12.93
C PRO A 448 26.15 20.40 -12.64
N LEU A 449 26.70 20.94 -11.55
CA LEU A 449 28.11 20.80 -11.18
C LEU A 449 28.33 19.50 -10.41
N GLU A 450 29.38 18.77 -10.80
CA GLU A 450 29.85 17.62 -10.03
C GLU A 450 30.68 18.10 -8.84
N ASP A 451 30.13 17.92 -7.65
CA ASP A 451 30.84 18.11 -6.39
C ASP A 451 30.78 16.80 -5.60
N GLU A 452 31.90 16.06 -5.59
CA GLU A 452 32.00 14.78 -4.88
C GLU A 452 31.71 14.92 -3.38
N LEU A 453 32.11 16.05 -2.77
CA LEU A 453 31.85 16.31 -1.35
C LEU A 453 30.35 16.43 -1.07
N ALA A 454 29.63 17.17 -1.93
CA ALA A 454 28.18 17.29 -1.82
C ALA A 454 27.47 15.93 -1.98
N LEU A 455 27.97 15.05 -2.86
CA LEU A 455 27.42 13.71 -3.03
C LEU A 455 27.63 12.83 -1.79
N ASP A 456 28.80 12.91 -1.14
CA ASP A 456 29.05 12.23 0.13
C ASP A 456 28.11 12.71 1.24
N GLU A 457 27.78 14.00 1.27
CA GLU A 457 26.79 14.56 2.19
C GLU A 457 25.38 14.05 1.89
N TYR A 458 24.94 13.99 0.63
CA TYR A 458 23.64 13.39 0.28
C TYR A 458 23.58 11.92 0.71
N ASN A 459 24.66 11.17 0.49
CA ASN A 459 24.79 9.80 0.97
C ASN A 459 24.68 9.73 2.50
N MET A 460 25.33 10.66 3.21
CA MET A 460 25.23 10.76 4.67
C MET A 460 23.79 11.05 5.13
N VAL A 461 23.07 11.99 4.49
CA VAL A 461 21.66 12.27 4.82
C VAL A 461 20.83 10.99 4.68
N GLY A 462 21.00 10.25 3.58
CA GLY A 462 20.37 8.95 3.39
C GLY A 462 20.65 7.99 4.54
N ARG A 463 21.93 7.84 4.95
CA ARG A 463 22.33 6.99 6.08
C ARG A 463 21.72 7.45 7.40
N LEU A 464 21.68 8.75 7.67
CA LEU A 464 21.10 9.30 8.89
C LEU A 464 19.61 8.98 8.98
N ILE A 465 18.86 9.15 7.89
CA ILE A 465 17.44 8.77 7.85
C ILE A 465 17.29 7.26 8.06
N GLY A 466 18.10 6.44 7.39
CA GLY A 466 18.08 4.99 7.58
C GLY A 466 18.40 4.56 9.01
N LEU A 467 19.38 5.21 9.65
CA LEU A 467 19.76 4.97 11.04
C LEU A 467 18.66 5.42 12.01
N ALA A 468 17.98 6.54 11.73
CA ALA A 468 16.86 7.00 12.54
C ALA A 468 15.73 5.96 12.54
N ILE A 469 15.36 5.45 11.36
CA ILE A 469 14.38 4.34 11.23
C ILE A 469 14.84 3.12 12.02
N TYR A 470 16.09 2.67 11.82
CA TYR A 470 16.64 1.48 12.45
C TYR A 470 16.66 1.56 13.99
N ASN A 471 16.80 2.77 14.55
CA ASN A 471 16.79 3.03 15.99
C ASN A 471 15.42 3.51 16.51
N GLY A 472 14.38 3.57 15.66
CA GLY A 472 13.03 3.98 16.07
C GLY A 472 12.91 5.45 16.46
N ILE A 473 13.70 6.32 15.82
CA ILE A 473 13.74 7.77 16.04
C ILE A 473 13.00 8.46 14.89
N ILE A 474 12.02 9.29 15.22
CA ILE A 474 11.36 10.16 14.24
C ILE A 474 12.22 11.41 13.99
N LEU A 475 12.11 11.93 12.77
CA LEU A 475 12.83 13.10 12.29
C LEU A 475 11.84 14.22 11.94
N ASP A 476 12.20 15.45 12.30
CA ASP A 476 11.43 16.63 11.93
C ASP A 476 11.83 17.10 10.53
N ILE A 477 11.38 16.36 9.51
CA ILE A 477 11.70 16.62 8.10
C ILE A 477 10.44 16.70 7.26
N HIS A 478 10.50 17.53 6.23
CA HIS A 478 9.36 17.91 5.40
C HIS A 478 9.65 17.61 3.94
N PHE A 479 9.88 16.35 3.61
CA PHE A 479 10.02 15.91 2.22
C PHE A 479 8.67 15.51 1.63
N PRO A 480 8.46 15.68 0.32
CA PRO A 480 7.21 15.29 -0.34
C PRO A 480 7.10 13.77 -0.51
N LEU A 481 5.87 13.29 -0.74
CA LEU A 481 5.59 11.87 -0.98
C LEU A 481 6.42 11.30 -2.14
N ALA A 482 6.73 12.13 -3.13
CA ALA A 482 7.58 11.77 -4.27
C ALA A 482 8.94 11.20 -3.85
N LEU A 483 9.57 11.70 -2.78
CA LEU A 483 10.83 11.16 -2.28
C LEU A 483 10.68 9.68 -1.90
N TYR A 484 9.65 9.35 -1.13
CA TYR A 484 9.43 7.99 -0.64
C TYR A 484 9.01 7.04 -1.75
N LYS A 485 8.27 7.54 -2.76
CA LYS A 485 8.00 6.79 -4.00
C LYS A 485 9.31 6.44 -4.73
N LYS A 486 10.21 7.42 -4.89
CA LYS A 486 11.53 7.18 -5.51
C LYS A 486 12.36 6.16 -4.74
N LEU A 487 12.40 6.23 -3.40
CA LEU A 487 13.10 5.23 -2.58
C LEU A 487 12.53 3.82 -2.73
N ALA A 488 11.21 3.68 -2.80
CA ALA A 488 10.57 2.38 -3.02
C ALA A 488 10.95 1.79 -4.40
N LEU A 489 10.87 2.61 -5.46
CA LEU A 489 11.27 2.21 -6.81
C LEU A 489 12.76 1.85 -6.90
N ALA A 490 13.63 2.62 -6.22
CA ALA A 490 15.05 2.34 -6.16
C ALA A 490 15.32 0.96 -5.55
N ALA A 491 14.65 0.60 -4.44
CA ALA A 491 14.77 -0.71 -3.81
C ALA A 491 14.34 -1.87 -4.73
N GLU A 492 13.29 -1.70 -5.52
CA GLU A 492 12.82 -2.70 -6.49
C GLU A 492 13.79 -2.87 -7.67
N SER A 493 14.38 -1.76 -8.13
CA SER A 493 15.26 -1.72 -9.31
C SER A 493 16.66 -2.32 -9.07
N GLN A 494 17.09 -2.52 -7.82
CA GLN A 494 18.40 -3.13 -7.51
C GLN A 494 18.55 -4.57 -8.05
N GLY A 495 17.47 -5.21 -8.51
CA GLY A 495 17.51 -6.49 -9.23
C GLY A 495 17.51 -6.38 -10.76
N ASP A 496 17.05 -5.26 -11.34
CA ASP A 496 16.94 -5.02 -12.79
C ASP A 496 16.69 -3.52 -13.09
N PRO A 497 17.71 -2.75 -13.53
CA PRO A 497 17.58 -1.32 -13.85
C PRO A 497 16.62 -1.00 -15.01
N SER A 498 16.22 -2.00 -15.80
CA SER A 498 15.28 -1.81 -16.92
C SER A 498 13.81 -1.75 -16.49
N ARG A 499 13.52 -1.95 -15.19
CA ARG A 499 12.16 -2.08 -14.64
C ARG A 499 11.58 -0.85 -13.95
N SER A 500 12.36 0.20 -13.67
CA SER A 500 11.84 1.39 -13.02
C SER A 500 11.31 2.40 -14.04
N ASP A 501 10.08 2.20 -14.52
CA ASP A 501 9.37 3.25 -15.26
C ASP A 501 8.81 4.24 -14.23
N GLU A 502 9.63 5.24 -13.86
CA GLU A 502 9.18 6.33 -13.00
C GLU A 502 8.09 7.12 -13.72
N GLN A 503 6.85 7.02 -13.23
CA GLN A 503 5.71 7.76 -13.75
C GLN A 503 5.31 8.81 -12.73
N TRP A 504 5.40 10.07 -13.15
CA TRP A 504 5.06 11.25 -12.38
C TRP A 504 3.85 11.93 -13.02
N ASP A 505 2.93 12.40 -12.19
CA ASP A 505 1.78 13.18 -12.63
C ASP A 505 1.81 14.61 -12.07
N LEU A 506 0.90 15.46 -12.54
CA LEU A 506 0.80 16.84 -12.06
C LEU A 506 0.33 16.94 -10.62
N ASP A 507 -0.30 15.90 -10.05
CA ASP A 507 -0.69 15.90 -8.65
C ASP A 507 0.54 15.67 -7.74
N ASP A 508 1.50 14.86 -8.18
CA ASP A 508 2.82 14.75 -7.52
C ASP A 508 3.55 16.09 -7.47
N LEU A 509 3.56 16.84 -8.58
CA LEU A 509 4.19 18.16 -8.62
C LEU A 509 3.40 19.19 -7.81
N MET A 510 2.06 19.09 -7.79
CA MET A 510 1.19 19.99 -7.02
C MET A 510 1.48 19.95 -5.52
N GLU A 511 1.93 18.81 -5.00
CA GLU A 511 2.36 18.68 -3.61
C GLU A 511 3.61 19.54 -3.32
N ILE A 512 4.60 19.50 -4.22
CA ILE A 512 5.91 20.15 -4.04
C ILE A 512 5.88 21.63 -4.41
N ASP A 513 5.44 21.91 -5.64
CA ASP A 513 5.39 23.24 -6.24
C ASP A 513 4.00 23.49 -6.83
N PRO A 514 3.03 23.91 -6.00
CA PRO A 514 1.65 24.09 -6.43
C PRO A 514 1.52 25.15 -7.52
N THR A 515 2.35 26.19 -7.49
CA THR A 515 2.35 27.27 -8.48
C THR A 515 2.79 26.76 -9.85
N LEU A 516 3.89 26.02 -9.91
CA LEU A 516 4.37 25.43 -11.16
C LEU A 516 3.40 24.38 -11.72
N ALA A 517 2.84 23.52 -10.87
CA ALA A 517 1.87 22.50 -11.28
C ALA A 517 0.59 23.12 -11.85
N LYS A 518 0.08 24.21 -11.24
CA LYS A 518 -1.05 24.99 -11.78
C LYS A 518 -0.71 25.55 -13.16
N GLY A 519 0.49 26.09 -13.35
CA GLY A 519 0.96 26.62 -14.64
C GLY A 519 1.00 25.55 -15.74
N LEU A 520 1.56 24.37 -15.45
CA LEU A 520 1.59 23.25 -16.40
C LEU A 520 0.19 22.71 -16.71
N ARG A 521 -0.72 22.66 -15.72
CA ARG A 521 -2.12 22.29 -15.94
C ARG A 521 -2.86 23.29 -16.82
N GLN A 522 -2.56 24.59 -16.67
CA GLN A 522 -3.10 25.64 -17.53
C GLN A 522 -2.60 25.48 -18.96
N LEU A 523 -1.33 25.14 -19.17
CA LEU A 523 -0.77 24.82 -20.49
C LEU A 523 -1.50 23.64 -21.15
N GLU A 524 -1.74 22.55 -20.42
CA GLU A 524 -2.43 21.37 -20.97
C GLU A 524 -3.87 21.65 -21.41
N THR A 525 -4.56 22.53 -20.68
CA THR A 525 -5.98 22.85 -20.90
C THR A 525 -6.20 24.13 -21.70
N PHE A 526 -5.13 24.80 -22.14
CA PHE A 526 -5.21 26.05 -22.89
C PHE A 526 -5.96 25.88 -24.22
N GLU A 527 -6.97 26.71 -24.48
CA GLU A 527 -7.78 26.61 -25.71
C GLU A 527 -7.22 27.41 -26.90
N GLY A 528 -6.34 28.39 -26.65
CA GLY A 528 -5.75 29.24 -27.69
C GLY A 528 -4.55 28.61 -28.40
N ASP A 529 -3.86 29.40 -29.24
CA ASP A 529 -2.61 29.00 -29.88
C ASP A 529 -1.48 28.99 -28.83
N VAL A 530 -0.99 27.80 -28.50
CA VAL A 530 0.06 27.62 -27.50
C VAL A 530 1.39 28.24 -27.95
N MET A 531 1.71 28.16 -29.24
CA MET A 531 2.98 28.66 -29.76
C MET A 531 3.04 30.18 -29.60
N GLU A 532 1.99 30.89 -30.02
CA GLU A 532 1.92 32.35 -29.92
C GLU A 532 1.82 32.84 -28.46
N ALA A 533 1.05 32.15 -27.62
CA ALA A 533 0.77 32.61 -26.26
C ALA A 533 1.93 32.37 -25.28
N TYR A 534 2.63 31.24 -25.42
CA TYR A 534 3.69 30.86 -24.48
C TYR A 534 5.09 31.25 -24.99
N ASP A 535 5.33 31.22 -26.30
CA ASP A 535 6.64 31.51 -26.92
C ASP A 535 7.78 30.77 -26.18
N ARG A 536 7.67 29.43 -26.16
CA ARG A 536 8.60 28.52 -25.51
C ARG A 536 9.02 27.41 -26.46
N THR A 537 10.15 26.79 -26.16
CA THR A 537 10.67 25.60 -26.81
C THR A 537 10.80 24.48 -25.79
N PHE A 538 11.27 23.30 -26.18
CA PHE A 538 11.53 22.17 -25.26
C PHE A 538 12.84 22.35 -24.45
N GLN A 539 13.25 23.59 -24.20
CA GLN A 539 14.36 23.92 -23.30
C GLN A 539 13.81 24.62 -22.06
N VAL A 540 14.29 24.22 -20.89
CA VAL A 540 13.93 24.82 -19.60
C VAL A 540 15.12 25.54 -18.98
N GLU A 541 14.81 26.59 -18.22
CA GLU A 541 15.77 27.35 -17.44
C GLU A 541 15.55 27.09 -15.95
N TYR A 542 16.65 26.93 -15.21
CA TYR A 542 16.62 26.77 -13.76
C TYR A 542 17.81 27.48 -13.11
N GLU A 543 17.64 27.90 -11.87
CA GLU A 543 18.68 28.60 -11.12
C GLU A 543 19.39 27.65 -10.16
N SER A 544 20.72 27.70 -10.14
CA SER A 544 21.56 26.95 -9.20
C SER A 544 22.78 27.80 -8.83
N PHE A 545 23.08 27.95 -7.54
CA PHE A 545 24.18 28.78 -7.03
C PHE A 545 24.20 30.22 -7.58
N GLY A 546 23.03 30.84 -7.79
CA GLY A 546 22.91 32.19 -8.33
C GLY A 546 23.23 32.31 -9.83
N GLN A 547 23.33 31.18 -10.54
CA GLN A 547 23.53 31.11 -11.98
C GLN A 547 22.33 30.44 -12.65
N THR A 548 21.95 30.93 -13.83
CA THR A 548 20.90 30.32 -14.65
C THR A 548 21.52 29.27 -15.58
N PHE A 549 20.94 28.08 -15.57
CA PHE A 549 21.31 26.97 -16.44
C PHE A 549 20.15 26.64 -17.37
N GLN A 550 20.50 26.12 -18.55
CA GLN A 550 19.56 25.66 -19.57
C GLN A 550 19.65 24.14 -19.72
N HIS A 551 18.51 23.49 -19.92
CA HIS A 551 18.44 22.05 -20.19
C HIS A 551 17.40 21.75 -21.28
N ASP A 552 17.82 21.02 -22.30
CA ASP A 552 16.93 20.50 -23.33
C ASP A 552 16.18 19.28 -22.80
N LEU A 553 14.84 19.38 -22.68
CA LEU A 553 13.98 18.29 -22.20
C LEU A 553 13.96 17.09 -23.15
N ILE A 554 14.13 17.35 -24.45
CA ILE A 554 14.29 16.36 -25.51
C ILE A 554 15.50 16.73 -26.38
N PRO A 555 16.07 15.80 -27.16
CA PRO A 555 17.19 16.12 -28.05
C PRO A 555 16.89 17.31 -28.97
N ASP A 556 17.79 18.29 -28.99
CA ASP A 556 17.64 19.55 -29.75
C ASP A 556 16.41 20.39 -29.33
N GLY A 557 16.01 20.30 -28.06
CA GLY A 557 14.80 20.90 -27.51
C GLY A 557 14.74 22.42 -27.68
N VAL A 558 15.88 23.10 -27.69
CA VAL A 558 15.98 24.55 -27.95
C VAL A 558 15.40 24.96 -29.30
N ASN A 559 15.44 24.07 -30.32
CA ASN A 559 14.96 24.34 -31.66
C ASN A 559 13.53 23.80 -31.92
N ILE A 560 12.91 23.15 -30.93
CA ILE A 560 11.59 22.54 -31.05
C ILE A 560 10.56 23.43 -30.35
N PRO A 561 9.71 24.17 -31.09
CA PRO A 561 8.73 25.05 -30.47
C PRO A 561 7.61 24.27 -29.79
N LEU A 562 7.10 24.84 -28.70
CA LEU A 562 5.94 24.35 -27.98
C LEU A 562 4.65 24.73 -28.73
N THR A 563 3.79 23.75 -28.95
CA THR A 563 2.56 23.85 -29.76
C THR A 563 1.41 23.10 -29.10
N ASN A 564 0.19 23.30 -29.58
CA ASN A 564 -0.97 22.55 -29.10
C ASN A 564 -0.82 21.02 -29.27
N ALA A 565 -0.09 20.57 -30.30
CA ALA A 565 0.06 19.15 -30.61
C ALA A 565 1.06 18.42 -29.68
N ASN A 566 2.10 19.12 -29.20
CA ASN A 566 3.17 18.53 -28.39
C ASN A 566 3.16 18.99 -26.91
N ARG A 567 2.19 19.80 -26.48
CA ARG A 567 2.09 20.29 -25.09
C ARG A 567 2.06 19.19 -24.02
N SER A 568 1.37 18.09 -24.27
CA SER A 568 1.30 16.98 -23.31
C SER A 568 2.64 16.23 -23.20
N GLU A 569 3.39 16.16 -24.30
CA GLU A 569 4.76 15.63 -24.28
C GLU A 569 5.70 16.58 -23.53
N PHE A 570 5.58 17.90 -23.73
CA PHE A 570 6.33 18.89 -22.97
C PHE A 570 6.11 18.74 -21.46
N VAL A 571 4.85 18.65 -21.01
CA VAL A 571 4.54 18.46 -19.58
C VAL A 571 5.13 17.15 -19.06
N LYS A 572 5.00 16.04 -19.81
CA LYS A 572 5.58 14.76 -19.43
C LYS A 572 7.11 14.82 -19.28
N GLU A 573 7.83 15.38 -20.26
CA GLU A 573 9.29 15.46 -20.20
C GLU A 573 9.75 16.49 -19.15
N TYR A 574 8.97 17.54 -18.89
CA TYR A 574 9.21 18.47 -17.77
C TYR A 574 9.14 17.75 -16.42
N LEU A 575 8.10 16.95 -16.18
CA LEU A 575 7.94 16.18 -14.95
C LEU A 575 9.12 15.21 -14.76
N LYS A 576 9.50 14.48 -15.82
CA LYS A 576 10.68 13.62 -15.81
C LYS A 576 11.97 14.39 -15.50
N PHE A 577 12.15 15.58 -16.07
CA PHE A 577 13.29 16.44 -15.75
C PHE A 577 13.30 16.83 -14.27
N TYR A 578 12.17 17.30 -13.75
CA TYR A 578 12.05 17.77 -12.37
C TYR A 578 12.28 16.67 -11.32
N PHE A 579 11.67 15.49 -11.51
CA PHE A 579 11.71 14.39 -10.54
C PHE A 579 12.87 13.42 -10.73
N THR A 580 13.48 13.39 -11.91
CA THR A 580 14.49 12.37 -12.25
C THR A 580 15.77 13.00 -12.74
N THR A 581 15.75 13.70 -13.88
CA THR A 581 16.99 14.12 -14.56
C THR A 581 17.79 15.17 -13.78
N SER A 582 17.12 16.20 -13.27
CA SER A 582 17.75 17.38 -12.63
C SER A 582 18.42 17.08 -11.28
N ILE A 583 18.06 15.95 -10.66
CA ILE A 583 18.48 15.57 -9.31
C ILE A 583 19.10 14.17 -9.25
N ALA A 584 19.37 13.55 -10.41
CA ALA A 584 19.72 12.13 -10.51
C ALA A 584 20.92 11.74 -9.63
N LYS A 585 22.00 12.54 -9.65
CA LYS A 585 23.22 12.24 -8.90
C LYS A 585 23.01 12.36 -7.39
N GLN A 586 22.38 13.45 -6.98
CA GLN A 586 22.04 13.79 -5.60
C GLN A 586 21.13 12.71 -5.00
N PHE A 587 20.06 12.36 -5.72
CA PHE A 587 19.13 11.32 -5.30
C PHE A 587 19.78 9.94 -5.27
N ASN A 588 20.62 9.58 -6.25
CA ASN A 588 21.30 8.29 -6.25
C ASN A 588 22.23 8.13 -5.04
N ALA A 589 23.02 9.16 -4.73
CA ALA A 589 23.89 9.15 -3.55
C ALA A 589 23.07 9.03 -2.26
N PHE A 590 22.00 9.83 -2.13
CA PHE A 590 21.05 9.75 -1.01
C PHE A 590 20.40 8.37 -0.87
N SER A 591 19.91 7.83 -1.99
CA SER A 591 19.23 6.53 -2.06
C SER A 591 20.17 5.40 -1.66
N GLU A 592 21.42 5.43 -2.14
CA GLU A 592 22.46 4.46 -1.74
C GLU A 592 22.69 4.49 -0.22
N GLY A 593 22.84 5.68 0.36
CA GLY A 593 23.03 5.85 1.79
C GLY A 593 21.85 5.33 2.61
N PHE A 594 20.63 5.65 2.19
CA PHE A 594 19.39 5.17 2.81
C PHE A 594 19.29 3.65 2.77
N HIS A 595 19.49 3.07 1.59
CA HIS A 595 19.38 1.65 1.34
C HIS A 595 20.50 0.83 1.98
N LEU A 596 21.70 1.40 2.16
CA LEU A 596 22.77 0.75 2.90
C LEU A 596 22.34 0.38 4.33
N VAL A 597 21.44 1.15 4.94
CA VAL A 597 20.91 0.84 6.28
C VAL A 597 19.60 0.05 6.20
N THR A 598 18.73 0.33 5.24
CA THR A 598 17.34 -0.17 5.25
C THR A 598 17.09 -1.40 4.39
N LEU A 599 17.94 -1.72 3.41
CA LEU A 599 17.75 -2.90 2.56
C LEU A 599 17.75 -4.20 3.36
N GLY A 600 16.96 -5.16 2.86
CA GLY A 600 16.81 -6.47 3.46
C GLY A 600 16.08 -6.45 4.82
N SER A 601 15.46 -5.33 5.18
CA SER A 601 14.65 -5.20 6.41
C SER A 601 13.15 -5.28 6.11
N ALA A 602 12.35 -5.32 7.18
CA ALA A 602 10.90 -5.23 7.15
C ALA A 602 10.36 -3.89 6.63
N ILE A 603 11.22 -2.91 6.30
CA ILE A 603 10.79 -1.64 5.67
C ILE A 603 10.07 -1.88 4.32
N GLN A 604 10.37 -2.98 3.63
CA GLN A 604 9.70 -3.35 2.37
C GLN A 604 8.21 -3.68 2.55
N LEU A 605 7.72 -3.83 3.79
CA LEU A 605 6.31 -4.01 4.10
C LEU A 605 5.52 -2.69 4.02
N PHE A 606 6.20 -1.55 3.98
CA PHE A 606 5.61 -0.22 4.01
C PHE A 606 5.42 0.32 2.60
N ARG A 607 4.29 0.99 2.38
CA ARG A 607 4.06 1.86 1.23
C ARG A 607 4.79 3.19 1.39
N PRO A 608 5.01 3.96 0.31
CA PRO A 608 5.61 5.30 0.39
C PRO A 608 4.94 6.21 1.44
N GLU A 609 3.60 6.22 1.51
CA GLU A 609 2.85 7.03 2.48
C GLU A 609 3.14 6.59 3.93
N GLU A 610 3.36 5.30 4.16
CA GLU A 610 3.66 4.75 5.48
C GLU A 610 5.14 4.94 5.86
N VAL A 611 6.06 4.97 4.88
CA VAL A 611 7.47 5.29 5.10
C VAL A 611 7.62 6.75 5.52
N GLU A 612 6.86 7.68 4.93
CA GLU A 612 6.77 9.06 5.41
C GLU A 612 6.35 9.10 6.88
N GLN A 613 5.25 8.42 7.23
CA GLN A 613 4.76 8.37 8.62
C GLN A 613 5.76 7.73 9.58
N LEU A 614 6.55 6.76 9.10
CA LEU A 614 7.61 6.12 9.89
C LEU A 614 8.78 7.05 10.19
N ILE A 615 9.16 7.90 9.23
CA ILE A 615 10.28 8.82 9.40
C ILE A 615 9.81 10.08 10.13
N CYS A 616 8.74 10.70 9.67
CA CYS A 616 8.30 12.00 10.14
C CYS A 616 7.35 11.93 11.34
N GLY A 617 6.74 10.77 11.59
CA GLY A 617 5.67 10.62 12.57
C GLY A 617 4.27 10.89 12.00
N SER A 618 3.26 10.54 12.80
CA SER A 618 1.84 10.73 12.49
C SER A 618 1.41 12.18 12.77
N PRO A 619 0.57 12.78 11.89
CA PRO A 619 -0.07 14.07 12.13
C PRO A 619 -1.33 13.97 13.01
N ASP A 620 -1.82 12.77 13.31
CA ASP A 620 -3.03 12.57 14.11
C ASP A 620 -2.74 12.71 15.61
N LEU A 621 -3.39 13.68 16.25
CA LEU A 621 -3.08 14.11 17.61
C LEU A 621 -4.27 13.91 18.56
N ASP A 622 -4.35 12.74 19.19
CA ASP A 622 -5.28 12.49 20.30
C ASP A 622 -4.71 12.94 21.66
N PHE A 623 -5.01 14.18 22.04
CA PHE A 623 -4.59 14.73 23.34
C PHE A 623 -5.27 14.06 24.54
N ASN A 624 -6.38 13.32 24.35
CA ASN A 624 -6.95 12.53 25.44
C ASN A 624 -6.07 11.33 25.75
N ALA A 625 -5.56 10.65 24.71
CA ALA A 625 -4.59 9.58 24.88
C ALA A 625 -3.30 10.10 25.55
N LEU A 626 -2.82 11.29 25.18
CA LEU A 626 -1.67 11.94 25.82
C LEU A 626 -1.90 12.14 27.33
N GLU A 627 -3.04 12.72 27.72
CA GLU A 627 -3.37 12.98 29.12
C GLU A 627 -3.36 11.70 29.96
N GLN A 628 -3.87 10.60 29.41
CA GLN A 628 -3.95 9.31 30.10
C GLN A 628 -2.58 8.70 30.42
N ILE A 629 -1.59 8.91 29.54
CA ILE A 629 -0.24 8.33 29.71
C ILE A 629 0.75 9.29 30.37
N THR A 630 0.34 10.54 30.60
CA THR A 630 1.25 11.59 31.11
C THR A 630 1.73 11.26 32.53
N GLN A 631 3.04 11.32 32.71
CA GLN A 631 3.68 11.17 34.01
C GLN A 631 3.82 12.55 34.70
N TYR A 632 3.71 12.56 36.02
CA TYR A 632 3.78 13.79 36.81
C TYR A 632 4.90 13.69 37.84
N GLU A 633 5.76 14.71 37.87
CA GLU A 633 6.94 14.75 38.72
C GLU A 633 7.01 16.01 39.59
N GLY A 634 7.94 16.03 40.55
CA GLY A 634 8.16 17.18 41.42
C GLY A 634 6.99 17.48 42.38
N GLY A 635 6.19 16.46 42.70
CA GLY A 635 5.02 16.57 43.58
C GLY A 635 3.73 16.97 42.88
N PHE A 636 3.72 17.05 41.55
CA PHE A 636 2.48 17.06 40.78
C PHE A 636 1.90 15.65 40.64
N HIS A 637 0.59 15.58 40.46
CA HIS A 637 -0.16 14.37 40.16
C HIS A 637 -1.45 14.73 39.41
N ALA A 638 -2.13 13.77 38.79
CA ALA A 638 -3.33 14.01 37.98
C ALA A 638 -4.42 14.86 38.68
N LYS A 639 -4.61 14.68 40.00
CA LYS A 639 -5.58 15.46 40.79
C LYS A 639 -5.13 16.88 41.16
N SER A 640 -3.86 17.25 40.95
CA SER A 640 -3.34 18.56 41.32
C SER A 640 -4.12 19.65 40.57
N ARG A 641 -4.47 20.73 41.27
CA ARG A 641 -5.30 21.79 40.70
C ARG A 641 -4.71 22.37 39.40
N ILE A 642 -3.40 22.59 39.39
CA ILE A 642 -2.68 23.10 38.22
C ILE A 642 -2.68 22.14 37.03
N ILE A 643 -2.62 20.82 37.28
CA ILE A 643 -2.64 19.80 36.23
C ILE A 643 -4.02 19.73 35.58
N ARG A 644 -5.10 19.80 36.38
CA ARG A 644 -6.46 19.91 35.83
C ARG A 644 -6.63 21.17 34.99
N TRP A 645 -6.12 22.31 35.46
CA TRP A 645 -6.14 23.55 34.68
C TRP A 645 -5.32 23.46 33.40
N PHE A 646 -4.19 22.76 33.42
CA PHE A 646 -3.38 22.49 32.24
C PHE A 646 -4.21 21.73 31.20
N TRP A 647 -4.76 20.56 31.53
CA TRP A 647 -5.53 19.76 30.57
C TRP A 647 -6.82 20.44 30.11
N GLU A 648 -7.55 21.13 31.00
CA GLU A 648 -8.69 21.97 30.60
C GLU A 648 -8.30 23.06 29.60
N THR A 649 -7.08 23.59 29.70
CA THR A 649 -6.56 24.60 28.78
C THR A 649 -6.15 23.97 27.45
N VAL A 650 -5.40 22.87 27.49
CA VAL A 650 -4.89 22.17 26.30
C VAL A 650 -6.02 21.56 25.45
N HIS A 651 -7.04 20.98 26.08
CA HIS A 651 -8.20 20.46 25.37
C HIS A 651 -9.05 21.55 24.71
N ALA A 652 -8.98 22.78 25.22
CA ALA A 652 -9.64 23.94 24.64
C ALA A 652 -8.83 24.61 23.51
N TYR A 653 -7.58 24.21 23.29
CA TYR A 653 -6.76 24.75 22.19
C TYR A 653 -7.24 24.28 20.81
N GLU A 654 -7.06 25.15 19.83
CA GLU A 654 -7.13 24.78 18.41
C GLU A 654 -5.94 23.88 18.03
N ASP A 655 -6.09 23.14 16.93
CA ASP A 655 -5.06 22.18 16.48
C ASP A 655 -3.70 22.83 16.25
N LYS A 656 -3.67 24.10 15.83
CA LYS A 656 -2.44 24.88 15.68
C LYS A 656 -1.69 25.04 17.01
N ASP A 657 -2.40 25.36 18.10
CA ASP A 657 -1.77 25.58 19.40
C ASP A 657 -1.43 24.26 20.10
N LYS A 658 -2.22 23.21 19.84
CA LYS A 658 -1.87 21.84 20.21
C LYS A 658 -0.54 21.39 19.57
N LYS A 659 -0.37 21.63 18.27
CA LYS A 659 0.89 21.37 17.56
C LYS A 659 2.06 22.16 18.14
N ARG A 660 1.86 23.44 18.44
CA ARG A 660 2.88 24.28 19.09
C ARG A 660 3.27 23.79 20.48
N LEU A 661 2.30 23.34 21.28
CA LEU A 661 2.58 22.74 22.58
C LEU A 661 3.40 21.47 22.44
N LEU A 662 3.03 20.62 21.47
CA LEU A 662 3.75 19.40 21.20
C LEU A 662 5.19 19.72 20.76
N PHE A 663 5.37 20.60 19.77
CA PHE A 663 6.68 21.06 19.32
C PHE A 663 7.50 21.64 20.47
N PHE A 664 6.90 22.50 21.30
CA PHE A 664 7.55 23.08 22.47
C PHE A 664 8.06 22.01 23.43
N ALA A 665 7.30 20.94 23.66
CA ALA A 665 7.64 19.92 24.65
C ALA A 665 8.48 18.76 24.11
N THR A 666 8.40 18.45 22.81
CA THR A 666 9.00 17.25 22.20
C THR A 666 10.02 17.58 21.11
N GLY A 667 10.04 18.82 20.60
CA GLY A 667 10.83 19.25 19.45
C GLY A 667 10.28 18.77 18.10
N SER A 668 9.03 18.33 18.02
CA SER A 668 8.33 17.99 16.78
C SER A 668 6.83 18.25 16.95
N ASP A 669 6.16 18.69 15.89
CA ASP A 669 4.70 18.84 15.86
C ASP A 669 3.97 17.55 15.41
N ARG A 670 4.73 16.48 15.14
CA ARG A 670 4.28 15.12 14.82
C ARG A 670 4.62 14.16 15.97
N VAL A 671 3.99 12.99 15.96
CA VAL A 671 4.15 11.97 17.01
C VAL A 671 4.64 10.64 16.46
N PRO A 672 5.29 9.79 17.26
CA PRO A 672 5.66 8.45 16.82
C PRO A 672 4.46 7.65 16.30
N ILE A 673 4.72 6.65 15.46
CA ILE A 673 3.69 5.71 15.02
C ILE A 673 3.05 5.05 16.24
N GLY A 674 1.72 4.99 16.25
CA GLY A 674 0.89 4.60 17.40
C GLY A 674 0.19 5.77 18.08
N GLY A 675 0.58 7.02 17.76
CA GLY A 675 -0.09 8.22 18.24
C GLY A 675 0.36 8.68 19.63
N LEU A 676 -0.30 9.72 20.15
CA LEU A 676 0.07 10.36 21.41
C LEU A 676 0.01 9.44 22.64
N GLY A 677 -0.78 8.37 22.61
CA GLY A 677 -0.84 7.37 23.68
C GLY A 677 0.44 6.53 23.84
N HIS A 678 1.35 6.55 22.86
CA HIS A 678 2.63 5.85 22.93
C HIS A 678 3.83 6.79 23.18
N LEU A 679 3.58 8.10 23.28
CA LEU A 679 4.60 9.08 23.60
C LEU A 679 4.92 9.02 25.10
N SER A 680 6.18 8.94 25.49
CA SER A 680 6.54 9.26 26.88
C SER A 680 6.44 10.76 27.06
N PHE A 681 5.53 11.25 27.91
CA PHE A 681 5.33 12.68 28.17
C PHE A 681 5.25 12.94 29.68
N THR A 682 6.06 13.90 30.15
CA THR A 682 6.21 14.16 31.58
C THR A 682 5.97 15.63 31.89
N ILE A 683 5.14 15.92 32.89
CA ILE A 683 4.95 17.27 33.44
C ILE A 683 5.61 17.34 34.81
N SER A 684 6.68 18.14 34.91
CA SER A 684 7.47 18.28 36.14
C SER A 684 7.31 19.66 36.76
N LYS A 685 7.24 19.71 38.09
CA LYS A 685 7.16 20.97 38.83
C LYS A 685 8.48 21.73 38.81
N ASN A 686 8.45 22.95 38.26
CA ASN A 686 9.57 23.88 38.25
C ASN A 686 9.40 24.99 39.30
N GLY A 687 9.41 24.61 40.58
CA GLY A 687 9.35 25.55 41.69
C GLY A 687 7.95 26.06 42.06
N PRO A 688 7.87 27.08 42.95
CA PRO A 688 6.61 27.64 43.43
C PRO A 688 5.91 28.53 42.37
N ASP A 689 4.82 29.18 42.74
CA ASP A 689 4.19 30.23 41.92
C ASP A 689 5.21 31.29 41.51
N SER A 690 5.23 31.64 40.23
CA SER A 690 6.26 32.50 39.64
C SER A 690 5.73 33.17 38.36
N MET A 691 6.42 34.22 37.89
CA MET A 691 6.18 34.85 36.59
C MET A 691 7.00 34.20 35.45
N ARG A 692 7.88 33.23 35.79
CA ARG A 692 8.67 32.48 34.81
C ARG A 692 7.74 31.76 33.83
N LEU A 693 8.16 31.73 32.57
CA LEU A 693 7.50 30.93 31.55
C LEU A 693 7.73 29.44 31.80
N PRO A 694 6.84 28.56 31.31
CA PRO A 694 7.15 27.15 31.16
C PRO A 694 8.44 26.96 30.38
N THR A 695 9.17 25.89 30.70
CA THR A 695 10.36 25.45 29.96
C THR A 695 10.20 23.98 29.58
N SER A 696 11.02 23.48 28.66
CA SER A 696 10.96 22.08 28.25
C SER A 696 12.35 21.47 28.10
N HIS A 697 12.39 20.15 28.26
CA HIS A 697 13.51 19.31 27.85
C HIS A 697 13.00 18.37 26.76
N THR A 698 13.11 18.81 25.51
CA THR A 698 12.58 18.11 24.32
C THR A 698 13.20 16.74 24.09
N CYS A 699 14.45 16.54 24.54
CA CYS A 699 15.16 15.26 24.50
C CYS A 699 14.44 14.17 25.35
N TYR A 700 13.77 14.58 26.43
CA TYR A 700 13.06 13.70 27.36
C TYR A 700 11.54 13.94 27.36
N ASN A 701 11.02 14.70 26.37
CA ASN A 701 9.62 15.07 26.26
C ASN A 701 9.02 15.61 27.58
N THR A 702 9.81 16.40 28.31
CA THR A 702 9.45 16.87 29.64
C THR A 702 9.07 18.34 29.62
N LEU A 703 7.85 18.66 30.03
CA LEU A 703 7.34 20.01 30.23
C LEU A 703 7.51 20.43 31.70
N MET A 704 8.18 21.56 31.92
CA MET A 704 8.45 22.10 33.24
C MET A 704 7.51 23.27 33.55
N LEU A 705 6.64 23.10 34.56
CA LEU A 705 5.63 24.09 34.94
C LEU A 705 5.87 24.64 36.35
N CYS A 706 5.86 25.96 36.50
CA CYS A 706 5.78 26.60 37.82
C CYS A 706 4.42 26.32 38.46
N ALA A 707 4.32 26.34 39.78
CA ALA A 707 3.05 26.12 40.49
C ALA A 707 2.15 27.37 40.49
N TYR A 708 1.73 27.82 39.29
CA TYR A 708 0.91 29.02 39.09
C TYR A 708 -0.33 29.07 39.99
N SER A 709 -0.58 30.24 40.58
CA SER A 709 -1.65 30.44 41.56
C SER A 709 -3.07 30.41 40.97
N SER A 710 -3.25 30.72 39.69
CA SER A 710 -4.55 30.77 38.99
C SER A 710 -4.52 30.16 37.58
N LYS A 711 -5.70 29.82 37.04
CA LYS A 711 -5.85 29.25 35.70
C LYS A 711 -5.47 30.25 34.61
N GLU A 712 -5.86 31.51 34.77
CA GLU A 712 -5.59 32.60 33.83
C GLU A 712 -4.09 32.81 33.67
N ARG A 713 -3.34 32.76 34.78
CA ARG A 713 -1.88 32.85 34.75
C ARG A 713 -1.25 31.66 34.02
N LEU A 714 -1.74 30.44 34.28
CA LEU A 714 -1.27 29.26 33.54
C LEU A 714 -1.50 29.43 32.03
N GLN A 715 -2.70 29.85 31.64
CA GLN A 715 -3.07 30.06 30.24
C GLN A 715 -2.17 31.09 29.56
N GLU A 716 -2.04 32.28 30.15
CA GLU A 716 -1.21 33.36 29.63
C GLU A 716 0.25 32.93 29.47
N ARG A 717 0.83 32.29 30.50
CA ARG A 717 2.24 31.89 30.50
C ARG A 717 2.51 30.73 29.55
N LEU A 718 1.60 29.76 29.49
CA LEU A 718 1.71 28.63 28.57
C LEU A 718 1.59 29.09 27.12
N MET A 719 0.59 29.92 26.79
CA MET A 719 0.44 30.49 25.45
C MET A 719 1.65 31.33 25.04
N THR A 720 2.19 32.12 25.96
CA THR A 720 3.41 32.90 25.70
C THR A 720 4.60 31.99 25.41
N ALA A 721 4.79 30.89 26.15
CA ALA A 721 5.88 29.97 25.90
C ALA A 721 5.76 29.25 24.56
N ILE A 722 4.59 28.66 24.26
CA ILE A 722 4.40 27.90 23.01
C ILE A 722 4.35 28.81 21.78
N GLY A 723 3.87 30.06 21.91
CA GLY A 723 3.84 31.03 20.82
C GLY A 723 5.21 31.57 20.41
N ASN A 724 6.22 31.45 21.29
CA ASN A 724 7.60 31.85 21.03
C ASN A 724 8.54 30.64 20.80
N ALA A 725 8.00 29.43 20.68
CA ALA A 725 8.80 28.22 20.51
C ALA A 725 9.59 28.18 19.19
N GLU A 726 9.12 28.89 18.15
CA GLU A 726 9.77 29.04 16.85
C GLU A 726 10.79 30.21 16.80
N GLY A 727 10.83 31.07 17.84
CA GLY A 727 11.47 32.39 17.81
C GLY A 727 12.96 32.47 18.19
N PHE A 728 13.62 31.35 18.50
CA PHE A 728 15.06 31.34 18.83
C PHE A 728 15.96 30.80 17.71
N GLY A 729 15.39 30.44 16.54
CA GLY A 729 16.12 29.98 15.35
C GLY A 729 16.23 31.02 14.22
N LEU A 730 15.72 32.24 14.42
CA LEU A 730 15.86 33.38 13.51
C LEU A 730 16.66 34.49 14.21
N MET A 731 17.96 34.26 14.38
CA MET A 731 18.96 35.33 14.50
C MET A 731 20.19 34.97 13.69
#